data_AF-A0A935S0L0-F1
#
_entry.id   AF-A0A935S0L0-F1
#
_cell.length_a   1.000
_cell.length_b   1.000
_cell.length_c   1.000
_cell.angle_alpha   90.00
_cell.angle_beta   90.00
_cell.angle_gamma   90.00
#
_symmetry.space_group_name_H-M   'P 1'
#
loop_
_entity.id
_entity.type
_entity.pdbx_description
1 polymer ?
#
loop_
_entity_poly.entity_id
_entity_poly.type
_entity_poly.pdbx_seq_one_letter_code
_entity_poly.pdbx_strand_id
1 'polypeptide(L)'
;MIGLEQLKGEMVKECEDVLAFWMSTSLDHIQGGFIGKLDNHGVLDLTAPKGLVLNARILWTFANTQNINENPSVEEIVKRAYAVLTNNFFDKLHGGYFWSLTYQNEPLNLRKQIYGQAFVVYAFAAYHKYTHDPEALLHALDLYRIMEKHAFDPVHGGYREAFAADWSNLEDMRLSPKDLNTPKSLNTHLHIMEAYVQLYQVWHDSGLVQKIKDLIDIFLLHFIDREAGHVHMFFDDDWQVIPAPWSYGHDIETSWLLYEAAEQIHYRLDEVKSVAILLAEGVLPVVDAEGGVAYESHLNQKHWWVQAEAMVGFMNAYQLTDEEKYIDAVYRIWDYTKKYIKDTENGEWFWGRNEDGSIMQKEDKIGFWKCPYHNVRACMQMSQRLKRLSINNKIYMKFYSWSILIFCLFWCLSCLPLSAQNKVSKISVSGNQFVKEDGSKYIFRGLNTSDPERLDTMGRWNEVYFDEMKKWGANVVRFPVHPTAWRRRGEMKYLQLLDKGVKWAAERGMYVIMDWHSIGNLKNEMYQHERYETTKKETFEFWRTIAKHYKDNATVAFYELFNEPTVYNGELGTCSWAEWKTLNEEMITIIRANGGKGIPLVAGFNWAYDLTEIANNPINATGIAYVSHPYPMKREKPWEEKWTQDWGFVKEKYPLILTEIGFCGPEDPGAHIPVISDESYGDAITKYCDQKDISWVVWVFDPMWAPALYTDWNYTPTRHGVYFKKALNDRKGK
;
A
#
# COMPACT_ATOMS: atom_id res chain seq x y z
N MET A 1 -20.02 -34.68 -6.99
CA MET A 1 -19.34 -33.39 -6.78
C MET A 1 -18.02 -33.65 -6.07
N ILE A 2 -16.94 -33.06 -6.58
CA ILE A 2 -15.63 -33.07 -5.90
C ILE A 2 -15.72 -32.18 -4.66
N GLY A 3 -15.11 -32.57 -3.54
CA GLY A 3 -15.11 -31.73 -2.34
C GLY A 3 -14.27 -30.45 -2.51
N LEU A 4 -14.51 -29.40 -1.73
CA LEU A 4 -13.78 -28.11 -1.81
C LEU A 4 -12.24 -28.27 -1.74
N GLU A 5 -11.73 -29.19 -0.91
CA GLU A 5 -10.29 -29.46 -0.83
C GLU A 5 -9.74 -30.15 -2.09
N GLN A 6 -10.54 -31.01 -2.73
CA GLN A 6 -10.17 -31.62 -4.00
C GLN A 6 -10.12 -30.55 -5.10
N LEU A 7 -11.14 -29.70 -5.20
CA LEU A 7 -11.16 -28.59 -6.17
C LEU A 7 -9.92 -27.69 -5.98
N LYS A 8 -9.59 -27.34 -4.74
CA LYS A 8 -8.38 -26.55 -4.45
C LYS A 8 -7.10 -27.25 -4.90
N GLY A 9 -6.96 -28.56 -4.63
CA GLY A 9 -5.81 -29.34 -5.10
C GLY A 9 -5.71 -29.35 -6.63
N GLU A 10 -6.84 -29.48 -7.31
CA GLU A 10 -6.92 -29.41 -8.78
C GLU A 10 -6.54 -28.01 -9.32
N MET A 11 -6.97 -26.91 -8.67
CA MET A 11 -6.58 -25.54 -9.03
C MET A 11 -5.07 -25.29 -8.87
N VAL A 12 -4.48 -25.75 -7.76
CA VAL A 12 -3.03 -25.60 -7.52
C VAL A 12 -2.25 -26.36 -8.58
N LYS A 13 -2.63 -27.62 -8.84
CA LYS A 13 -2.00 -28.43 -9.87
C LYS A 13 -2.13 -27.79 -11.26
N GLU A 14 -3.31 -27.28 -11.60
CA GLU A 14 -3.52 -26.61 -12.89
C GLU A 14 -2.63 -25.38 -13.05
N CYS A 15 -2.51 -24.59 -12.00
CA CYS A 15 -1.61 -23.44 -11.98
C CYS A 15 -0.18 -23.87 -12.32
N GLU A 16 0.32 -24.95 -11.70
CA GLU A 16 1.66 -25.48 -11.94
C GLU A 16 1.82 -26.01 -13.38
N ASP A 17 0.84 -26.76 -13.89
CA ASP A 17 0.86 -27.34 -15.23
C ASP A 17 0.87 -26.24 -16.32
N VAL A 18 0.07 -25.18 -16.15
CA VAL A 18 0.06 -24.02 -17.08
C VAL A 18 1.38 -23.25 -16.99
N LEU A 19 1.88 -22.95 -15.79
CA LEU A 19 3.16 -22.26 -15.64
C LEU A 19 4.29 -23.05 -16.31
N ALA A 20 4.36 -24.37 -16.10
CA ALA A 20 5.37 -25.23 -16.71
C ALA A 20 5.35 -25.18 -18.26
N PHE A 21 4.17 -25.14 -18.87
CA PHE A 21 4.04 -24.94 -20.33
C PHE A 21 4.67 -23.60 -20.76
N TRP A 22 4.32 -22.50 -20.10
CA TRP A 22 4.84 -21.18 -20.44
C TRP A 22 6.35 -21.08 -20.20
N MET A 23 6.87 -21.65 -19.11
CA MET A 23 8.31 -21.65 -18.82
C MET A 23 9.13 -22.41 -19.86
N SER A 24 8.57 -23.45 -20.47
CA SER A 24 9.28 -24.32 -21.41
C SER A 24 9.09 -23.92 -22.88
N THR A 25 7.93 -23.36 -23.23
CA THR A 25 7.52 -23.22 -24.65
C THR A 25 7.48 -21.76 -25.10
N SER A 26 7.30 -20.80 -24.19
CA SER A 26 7.10 -19.40 -24.58
C SER A 26 8.39 -18.58 -24.76
N LEU A 27 9.55 -19.13 -24.40
CA LEU A 27 10.82 -18.38 -24.41
C LEU A 27 11.39 -18.25 -25.82
N ASP A 28 11.72 -17.02 -26.23
CA ASP A 28 12.46 -16.78 -27.48
C ASP A 28 13.97 -16.82 -27.23
N HIS A 29 14.57 -17.99 -27.39
CA HIS A 29 16.01 -18.17 -27.18
C HIS A 29 16.90 -17.49 -28.23
N ILE A 30 16.34 -17.00 -29.34
CA ILE A 30 17.10 -16.36 -30.42
C ILE A 30 17.16 -14.85 -30.21
N GLN A 31 16.02 -14.19 -30.02
CA GLN A 31 15.96 -12.72 -29.92
C GLN A 31 15.89 -12.21 -28.48
N GLY A 32 15.65 -13.08 -27.51
CA GLY A 32 15.34 -12.66 -26.14
C GLY A 32 13.84 -12.38 -25.95
N GLY A 33 13.39 -12.38 -24.70
CA GLY A 33 11.98 -12.27 -24.36
C GLY A 33 11.17 -13.52 -24.69
N PHE A 34 9.96 -13.31 -25.20
CA PHE A 34 8.97 -14.36 -25.45
C PHE A 34 8.58 -14.40 -26.92
N ILE A 35 8.20 -15.57 -27.41
CA ILE A 35 7.72 -15.75 -28.78
C ILE A 35 6.40 -15.01 -29.00
N GLY A 36 6.16 -14.53 -30.23
CA GLY A 36 4.96 -13.78 -30.57
C GLY A 36 3.73 -14.65 -30.80
N LYS A 37 3.91 -15.88 -31.32
CA LYS A 37 2.82 -16.78 -31.70
C LYS A 37 3.22 -18.26 -31.72
N LEU A 38 2.35 -19.11 -31.19
CA LEU A 38 2.36 -20.57 -31.32
C LEU A 38 0.91 -21.00 -31.58
N ASP A 39 0.66 -21.77 -32.63
CA ASP A 39 -0.71 -22.25 -32.91
C ASP A 39 -1.09 -23.48 -32.05
N ASN A 40 -2.36 -23.90 -32.12
CA ASN A 40 -2.87 -25.06 -31.39
C ASN A 40 -2.24 -26.41 -31.79
N HIS A 41 -1.52 -26.47 -32.91
CA HIS A 41 -0.78 -27.67 -33.34
C HIS A 41 0.67 -27.66 -32.84
N GLY A 42 1.07 -26.64 -32.08
CA GLY A 42 2.45 -26.46 -31.62
C GLY A 42 3.39 -25.93 -32.70
N VAL A 43 2.86 -25.36 -33.78
CA VAL A 43 3.68 -24.74 -34.83
C VAL A 43 4.05 -23.32 -34.41
N LEU A 44 5.36 -23.10 -34.26
CA LEU A 44 5.94 -21.83 -33.87
C LEU A 44 6.09 -20.90 -35.09
N ASP A 45 5.54 -19.69 -35.00
CA ASP A 45 5.82 -18.62 -35.96
C ASP A 45 6.92 -17.71 -35.41
N LEU A 46 8.15 -17.95 -35.89
CA LEU A 46 9.35 -17.19 -35.51
C LEU A 46 9.34 -15.73 -36.03
N THR A 47 8.41 -15.37 -36.89
CA THR A 47 8.30 -14.03 -37.50
C THR A 47 7.14 -13.22 -36.94
N ALA A 48 6.34 -13.80 -36.04
CA ALA A 48 5.19 -13.14 -35.46
C ALA A 48 5.57 -11.92 -34.60
N PRO A 49 4.86 -10.79 -34.75
CA PRO A 49 4.99 -9.65 -33.85
C PRO A 49 4.75 -10.02 -32.38
N LYS A 50 5.42 -9.31 -31.47
CA LYS A 50 5.29 -9.49 -30.02
C LYS A 50 4.41 -8.39 -29.45
N GLY A 51 3.25 -8.76 -28.89
CA GLY A 51 2.27 -7.79 -28.37
C GLY A 51 2.60 -7.30 -26.97
N LEU A 52 2.25 -6.04 -26.68
CA LEU A 52 2.41 -5.45 -25.34
C LEU A 52 1.61 -6.22 -24.28
N VAL A 53 0.34 -6.49 -24.57
CA VAL A 53 -0.58 -7.20 -23.67
C VAL A 53 -0.04 -8.58 -23.30
N LEU A 54 0.45 -9.34 -24.29
CA LEU A 54 1.08 -10.64 -24.06
C LEU A 54 2.24 -10.53 -23.06
N ASN A 55 3.18 -9.62 -23.29
CA ASN A 55 4.40 -9.51 -22.47
C ASN A 55 4.11 -8.95 -21.06
N ALA A 56 3.22 -7.96 -20.95
CA ALA A 56 2.77 -7.43 -19.67
C ALA A 56 2.04 -8.51 -18.83
N ARG A 57 1.16 -9.29 -19.46
CA ARG A 57 0.45 -10.40 -18.80
C ARG A 57 1.38 -11.54 -18.40
N ILE A 58 2.42 -11.84 -19.18
CA ILE A 58 3.48 -12.78 -18.79
C ILE A 58 4.21 -12.28 -17.52
N LEU A 59 4.67 -11.03 -17.52
CA LEU A 59 5.33 -10.44 -16.34
C LEU A 59 4.42 -10.50 -15.12
N TRP A 60 3.18 -10.02 -15.25
CA TRP A 60 2.21 -10.02 -14.17
C TRP A 60 1.99 -11.42 -13.59
N THR A 61 1.86 -12.43 -14.46
CA THR A 61 1.55 -13.80 -14.06
C THR A 61 2.68 -14.39 -13.24
N PHE A 62 3.91 -14.31 -13.74
CA PHE A 62 5.05 -14.87 -13.03
C PHE A 62 5.39 -14.05 -11.78
N ALA A 63 5.25 -12.72 -11.78
CA ALA A 63 5.45 -11.91 -10.58
C ALA A 63 4.44 -12.23 -9.48
N ASN A 64 3.14 -12.36 -9.79
CA ASN A 64 2.14 -12.65 -8.76
C ASN A 64 2.16 -14.08 -8.24
N THR A 65 2.59 -15.06 -9.05
CA THR A 65 2.80 -16.41 -8.51
C THR A 65 3.88 -16.41 -7.45
N GLN A 66 4.97 -15.64 -7.64
CA GLN A 66 6.01 -15.45 -6.63
C GLN A 66 5.49 -14.73 -5.37
N ASN A 67 4.61 -13.73 -5.52
CA ASN A 67 3.95 -13.05 -4.39
C ASN A 67 3.10 -14.01 -3.51
N ILE A 68 2.68 -15.16 -4.04
CA ILE A 68 1.84 -16.14 -3.32
C ILE A 68 2.68 -17.30 -2.76
N ASN A 69 3.57 -17.86 -3.57
CA ASN A 69 4.46 -18.94 -3.20
C ASN A 69 5.75 -18.86 -4.00
N GLU A 70 6.84 -18.46 -3.35
CA GLU A 70 8.13 -18.30 -4.01
C GLU A 70 8.63 -19.63 -4.59
N ASN A 71 9.07 -19.57 -5.85
CA ASN A 71 9.68 -20.68 -6.55
C ASN A 71 10.90 -20.13 -7.32
N PRO A 72 12.12 -20.39 -6.83
CA PRO A 72 13.36 -19.88 -7.44
C PRO A 72 13.51 -20.19 -8.93
N SER A 73 12.87 -21.25 -9.44
CA SER A 73 12.92 -21.60 -10.87
C SER A 73 12.21 -20.59 -11.79
N VAL A 74 11.41 -19.68 -11.24
CA VAL A 74 10.61 -18.70 -11.98
C VAL A 74 11.31 -17.33 -12.07
N GLU A 75 12.26 -17.04 -11.18
CA GLU A 75 12.90 -15.72 -11.04
C GLU A 75 13.46 -15.17 -12.36
N GLU A 76 14.18 -16.02 -13.12
CA GLU A 76 14.77 -15.65 -14.40
C GLU A 76 13.72 -15.29 -15.45
N ILE A 77 12.54 -15.90 -15.39
CA ILE A 77 11.43 -15.60 -16.31
C ILE A 77 10.79 -14.26 -15.95
N VAL A 78 10.64 -13.97 -14.66
CA VAL A 78 10.14 -12.66 -14.21
C VAL A 78 11.10 -11.55 -14.66
N LYS A 79 12.41 -11.70 -14.41
CA LYS A 79 13.44 -10.73 -14.83
C LYS A 79 13.45 -10.55 -16.35
N ARG A 80 13.32 -11.66 -17.09
CA ARG A 80 13.25 -11.63 -18.56
C ARG A 80 12.03 -10.85 -19.07
N ALA A 81 10.86 -11.06 -18.48
CA ALA A 81 9.64 -10.34 -18.86
C ALA A 81 9.72 -8.85 -18.52
N TYR A 82 10.28 -8.51 -17.37
CA TYR A 82 10.54 -7.13 -16.99
C TYR A 82 11.50 -6.45 -17.97
N ALA A 83 12.61 -7.10 -18.31
CA ALA A 83 13.62 -6.56 -19.22
C ALA A 83 13.09 -6.25 -20.62
N VAL A 84 12.20 -7.08 -21.18
CA VAL A 84 11.61 -6.81 -22.51
C VAL A 84 10.72 -5.57 -22.46
N LEU A 85 9.94 -5.40 -21.40
CA LEU A 85 9.08 -4.22 -21.25
C LEU A 85 9.92 -2.95 -21.12
N THR A 86 10.96 -2.94 -20.28
CA THR A 86 11.77 -1.74 -20.02
C THR A 86 12.78 -1.43 -21.12
N ASN A 87 13.34 -2.44 -21.80
CA ASN A 87 14.36 -2.23 -22.83
C ASN A 87 13.77 -2.00 -24.22
N ASN A 88 12.66 -2.66 -24.57
CA ASN A 88 12.16 -2.71 -25.93
C ASN A 88 10.79 -2.04 -26.11
N PHE A 89 9.84 -2.27 -25.20
CA PHE A 89 8.50 -1.65 -25.31
C PHE A 89 8.46 -0.21 -24.82
N PHE A 90 9.31 0.16 -23.85
CA PHE A 90 9.31 1.50 -23.28
C PHE A 90 9.74 2.56 -24.30
N ASP A 91 8.87 3.54 -24.53
CA ASP A 91 9.16 4.69 -25.37
C ASP A 91 9.91 5.75 -24.57
N LYS A 92 11.22 5.76 -24.77
CA LYS A 92 12.13 6.71 -24.10
C LYS A 92 11.94 8.16 -24.54
N LEU A 93 11.22 8.41 -25.64
CA LEU A 93 11.02 9.76 -26.19
C LEU A 93 9.75 10.41 -25.64
N HIS A 94 8.63 9.70 -25.67
CA HIS A 94 7.32 10.25 -25.27
C HIS A 94 6.74 9.63 -24.00
N GLY A 95 7.42 8.65 -23.40
CA GLY A 95 6.88 7.86 -22.30
C GLY A 95 5.81 6.87 -22.74
N GLY A 96 5.40 6.01 -21.80
CA GLY A 96 4.52 4.88 -22.08
C GLY A 96 5.16 3.79 -22.94
N TYR A 97 4.33 2.86 -23.42
CA TYR A 97 4.78 1.61 -24.02
C TYR A 97 4.16 1.42 -25.40
N PHE A 98 4.97 0.98 -26.37
CA PHE A 98 4.52 0.67 -27.72
C PHE A 98 3.53 -0.49 -27.73
N TRP A 99 2.60 -0.52 -28.68
CA TRP A 99 1.59 -1.56 -28.77
C TRP A 99 2.15 -2.92 -29.20
N SER A 100 3.15 -2.92 -30.07
CA SER A 100 3.83 -4.16 -30.49
C SER A 100 5.27 -3.94 -30.94
N LEU A 101 6.03 -5.02 -30.87
CA LEU A 101 7.37 -5.13 -31.43
C LEU A 101 7.38 -6.09 -32.63
N THR A 102 8.39 -5.98 -33.48
CA THR A 102 8.77 -7.02 -34.44
C THR A 102 9.25 -8.26 -33.69
N TYR A 103 9.44 -9.38 -34.42
CA TYR A 103 9.99 -10.58 -33.82
C TYR A 103 11.42 -10.38 -33.27
N GLN A 104 12.18 -9.40 -33.79
CA GLN A 104 13.50 -9.00 -33.26
C GLN A 104 13.48 -8.07 -32.06
N ASN A 105 12.31 -7.80 -31.46
CA ASN A 105 12.15 -6.85 -30.35
C ASN A 105 12.41 -5.37 -30.74
N GLU A 106 12.20 -5.01 -32.01
CA GLU A 106 12.20 -3.60 -32.46
C GLU A 106 10.79 -3.02 -32.44
N PRO A 107 10.59 -1.73 -32.11
CA PRO A 107 9.27 -1.11 -32.14
C PRO A 107 8.58 -1.25 -33.51
N LEU A 108 7.35 -1.80 -33.53
CA LEU A 108 6.58 -2.03 -34.77
C LEU A 108 5.33 -1.17 -34.83
N ASN A 109 4.44 -1.30 -33.84
CA ASN A 109 3.26 -0.45 -33.73
C ASN A 109 3.43 0.48 -32.52
N LEU A 110 3.65 1.76 -32.81
CA LEU A 110 4.05 2.74 -31.81
C LEU A 110 2.88 3.36 -31.04
N ARG A 111 1.63 3.02 -31.39
CA ARG A 111 0.45 3.59 -30.76
C ARG A 111 0.42 3.31 -29.25
N LYS A 112 -0.20 4.20 -28.49
CA LYS A 112 -0.44 4.06 -27.05
C LYS A 112 -1.87 3.59 -26.84
N GLN A 113 -2.06 2.28 -26.87
CA GLN A 113 -3.36 1.69 -26.52
C GLN A 113 -3.49 1.66 -25.01
N ILE A 114 -4.51 2.33 -24.46
CA ILE A 114 -4.65 2.53 -23.00
C ILE A 114 -4.87 1.22 -22.27
N TYR A 115 -5.61 0.29 -22.88
CA TYR A 115 -5.69 -1.10 -22.44
C TYR A 115 -4.30 -1.73 -22.17
N GLY A 116 -3.38 -1.60 -23.13
CA GLY A 116 -2.02 -2.13 -23.00
C GLY A 116 -1.22 -1.38 -21.94
N GLN A 117 -1.39 -0.06 -21.83
CA GLN A 117 -0.74 0.73 -20.79
C GLN A 117 -1.20 0.30 -19.38
N ALA A 118 -2.50 0.07 -19.19
CA ALA A 118 -3.06 -0.40 -17.92
C ALA A 118 -2.43 -1.74 -17.51
N PHE A 119 -2.28 -2.69 -18.44
CA PHE A 119 -1.60 -3.96 -18.17
C PHE A 119 -0.12 -3.79 -17.76
N VAL A 120 0.58 -2.76 -18.25
CA VAL A 120 1.95 -2.47 -17.81
C VAL A 120 1.97 -1.92 -16.39
N VAL A 121 1.09 -0.99 -16.03
CA VAL A 121 0.92 -0.52 -14.64
C VAL A 121 0.67 -1.71 -13.72
N TYR A 122 -0.26 -2.57 -14.11
CA TYR A 122 -0.64 -3.79 -13.40
C TYR A 122 0.56 -4.73 -13.20
N ALA A 123 1.30 -5.04 -14.28
CA ALA A 123 2.45 -5.92 -14.25
C ALA A 123 3.61 -5.38 -13.41
N PHE A 124 3.87 -4.08 -13.46
CA PHE A 124 4.94 -3.46 -12.66
C PHE A 124 4.58 -3.30 -11.20
N ALA A 125 3.32 -3.01 -10.86
CA ALA A 125 2.87 -3.06 -9.48
C ALA A 125 3.02 -4.47 -8.89
N ALA A 126 2.67 -5.51 -9.65
CA ALA A 126 2.91 -6.91 -9.27
C ALA A 126 4.40 -7.25 -9.10
N TYR A 127 5.24 -6.80 -10.05
CA TYR A 127 6.68 -7.01 -10.02
C TYR A 127 7.32 -6.34 -8.82
N HIS A 128 7.03 -5.05 -8.59
CA HIS A 128 7.52 -4.30 -7.44
C HIS A 128 7.07 -4.93 -6.11
N LYS A 129 5.84 -5.43 -6.02
CA LYS A 129 5.36 -6.14 -4.82
C LYS A 129 6.23 -7.36 -4.48
N TYR A 130 6.71 -8.07 -5.51
CA TYR A 130 7.57 -9.24 -5.37
C TYR A 130 9.03 -8.88 -5.11
N THR A 131 9.62 -8.02 -5.94
CA THR A 131 11.07 -7.74 -5.94
C THR A 131 11.47 -6.60 -5.03
N HIS A 132 10.51 -5.75 -4.63
CA HIS A 132 10.75 -4.45 -4.03
C HIS A 132 11.62 -3.51 -4.88
N ASP A 133 11.71 -3.74 -6.20
CA ASP A 133 12.47 -2.91 -7.13
C ASP A 133 11.84 -1.51 -7.24
N PRO A 134 12.49 -0.43 -6.77
CA PRO A 134 11.94 0.91 -6.82
C PRO A 134 11.78 1.42 -8.26
N GLU A 135 12.60 0.98 -9.22
CA GLU A 135 12.50 1.41 -10.63
C GLU A 135 11.20 0.92 -11.26
N ALA A 136 10.77 -0.30 -10.92
CA ALA A 136 9.49 -0.82 -11.39
C ALA A 136 8.30 -0.03 -10.86
N LEU A 137 8.36 0.41 -9.60
CA LEU A 137 7.34 1.30 -9.04
C LEU A 137 7.36 2.66 -9.75
N LEU A 138 8.53 3.25 -9.99
CA LEU A 138 8.66 4.51 -10.72
C LEU A 138 8.05 4.40 -12.12
N HIS A 139 8.35 3.34 -12.87
CA HIS A 139 7.71 3.09 -14.17
C HIS A 139 6.18 3.00 -14.08
N ALA A 140 5.64 2.32 -13.06
CA ALA A 140 4.19 2.23 -12.87
C ALA A 140 3.56 3.60 -12.54
N LEU A 141 4.20 4.38 -11.66
CA LEU A 141 3.73 5.71 -11.26
C LEU A 141 3.79 6.72 -12.40
N ASP A 142 4.86 6.71 -13.18
CA ASP A 142 5.01 7.59 -14.33
C ASP A 142 4.00 7.23 -15.42
N LEU A 143 3.76 5.94 -15.66
CA LEU A 143 2.73 5.52 -16.61
C LEU A 143 1.33 5.88 -16.13
N TYR A 144 1.02 5.68 -14.85
CA TYR A 144 -0.23 6.15 -14.23
C TYR A 144 -0.44 7.66 -14.48
N ARG A 145 0.56 8.49 -14.17
CA ARG A 145 0.50 9.95 -14.38
C ARG A 145 0.32 10.32 -15.85
N ILE A 146 0.97 9.61 -16.76
CA ILE A 146 0.82 9.83 -18.20
C ILE A 146 -0.61 9.48 -18.66
N MET A 147 -1.16 8.35 -18.21
CA MET A 147 -2.55 7.97 -18.50
C MET A 147 -3.53 9.01 -17.95
N GLU A 148 -3.35 9.48 -16.72
CA GLU A 148 -4.17 10.53 -16.12
C GLU A 148 -4.07 11.87 -16.85
N LYS A 149 -2.89 12.19 -17.40
CA LYS A 149 -2.68 13.44 -18.14
C LYS A 149 -3.29 13.40 -19.54
N HIS A 150 -3.16 12.28 -20.25
CA HIS A 150 -3.46 12.20 -21.67
C HIS A 150 -4.76 11.45 -21.98
N ALA A 151 -5.04 10.37 -21.26
CA ALA A 151 -6.18 9.50 -21.54
C ALA A 151 -7.46 9.90 -20.81
N PHE A 152 -7.34 10.43 -19.59
CA PHE A 152 -8.49 10.86 -18.80
C PHE A 152 -9.26 11.99 -19.51
N ASP A 153 -10.58 11.84 -19.62
CA ASP A 153 -11.49 12.86 -20.12
C ASP A 153 -11.98 13.72 -18.95
N PRO A 154 -11.48 14.96 -18.78
CA PRO A 154 -11.86 15.82 -17.67
C PRO A 154 -13.27 16.41 -17.81
N VAL A 155 -13.92 16.27 -18.98
CA VAL A 155 -15.25 16.85 -19.23
C VAL A 155 -16.34 15.86 -18.85
N HIS A 156 -16.26 14.63 -19.37
CA HIS A 156 -17.31 13.62 -19.15
C HIS A 156 -16.85 12.46 -18.24
N GLY A 157 -15.59 12.47 -17.80
CA GLY A 157 -15.01 11.35 -17.05
C GLY A 157 -14.70 10.14 -17.93
N GLY A 158 -13.97 9.19 -17.36
CA GLY A 158 -13.46 8.02 -18.07
C GLY A 158 -12.20 8.29 -18.86
N TYR A 159 -11.84 7.37 -19.74
CA TYR A 159 -10.58 7.34 -20.45
C TYR A 159 -10.79 7.04 -21.93
N ARG A 160 -10.10 7.78 -22.80
CA ARG A 160 -10.07 7.49 -24.24
C ARG A 160 -9.26 6.23 -24.53
N GLU A 161 -9.65 5.50 -25.57
CA GLU A 161 -9.11 4.17 -25.89
C GLU A 161 -7.65 4.14 -26.37
N ALA A 162 -7.22 5.09 -27.22
CA ALA A 162 -5.90 5.03 -27.85
C ALA A 162 -5.37 6.37 -28.36
N PHE A 163 -4.04 6.48 -28.41
CA PHE A 163 -3.31 7.65 -28.89
C PHE A 163 -2.16 7.28 -29.84
N ALA A 164 -1.68 8.26 -30.60
CA ALA A 164 -0.46 8.14 -31.39
C ALA A 164 0.77 8.06 -30.47
N ALA A 165 1.95 7.81 -31.06
CA ALA A 165 3.19 7.65 -30.28
C ALA A 165 3.52 8.86 -29.39
N ASP A 166 3.18 10.06 -29.85
CA ASP A 166 3.38 11.35 -29.19
C ASP A 166 2.19 11.79 -28.30
N TRP A 167 1.25 10.87 -28.04
CA TRP A 167 0.01 11.13 -27.30
C TRP A 167 -1.00 12.05 -28.01
N SER A 168 -0.84 12.30 -29.30
CA SER A 168 -1.89 12.96 -30.11
C SER A 168 -3.07 12.01 -30.39
N ASN A 169 -4.23 12.59 -30.67
CA ASN A 169 -5.46 11.83 -30.91
C ASN A 169 -5.37 10.95 -32.16
N LEU A 170 -6.01 9.76 -32.11
CA LEU A 170 -6.21 8.90 -33.27
C LEU A 170 -7.69 8.83 -33.66
N GLU A 171 -7.96 8.71 -34.96
CA GLU A 171 -9.31 8.46 -35.47
C GLU A 171 -9.74 7.00 -35.26
N ASP A 172 -8.83 6.05 -35.49
CA ASP A 172 -9.05 4.63 -35.21
C ASP A 172 -8.50 4.31 -33.82
N MET A 173 -9.36 3.95 -32.88
CA MET A 173 -8.96 3.62 -31.50
C MET A 173 -9.22 2.15 -31.15
N ARG A 174 -9.65 1.34 -32.12
CA ARG A 174 -10.00 -0.08 -31.89
C ARG A 174 -8.84 -0.88 -31.32
N LEU A 175 -9.16 -1.78 -30.41
CA LEU A 175 -8.24 -2.79 -29.87
C LEU A 175 -7.91 -3.85 -30.92
N SER A 176 -8.92 -4.35 -31.62
CA SER A 176 -8.80 -5.35 -32.69
C SER A 176 -9.81 -5.08 -33.81
N PRO A 177 -9.68 -5.76 -34.97
CA PRO A 177 -10.67 -5.68 -36.04
C PRO A 177 -12.09 -6.12 -35.65
N LYS A 178 -12.27 -6.82 -34.51
CA LYS A 178 -13.58 -7.26 -33.99
C LYS A 178 -14.30 -6.16 -33.22
N ASP A 179 -13.58 -5.15 -32.73
CA ASP A 179 -14.12 -4.13 -31.83
C ASP A 179 -14.72 -2.94 -32.60
N LEU A 180 -15.71 -2.29 -31.98
CA LEU A 180 -16.27 -1.04 -32.50
C LEU A 180 -15.28 0.11 -32.27
N ASN A 181 -15.14 0.99 -33.27
CA ASN A 181 -14.32 2.18 -33.14
C ASN A 181 -15.05 3.25 -32.31
N THR A 182 -14.90 3.18 -31.00
CA THR A 182 -15.57 4.04 -30.02
C THR A 182 -14.56 4.65 -29.07
N PRO A 183 -14.81 5.86 -28.55
CA PRO A 183 -13.88 6.54 -27.66
C PRO A 183 -13.77 5.91 -26.28
N LYS A 184 -14.80 5.20 -25.81
CA LYS A 184 -14.87 4.58 -24.47
C LYS A 184 -15.45 3.17 -24.55
N SER A 185 -14.78 2.19 -23.96
CA SER A 185 -15.26 0.81 -23.84
C SER A 185 -15.11 0.27 -22.42
N LEU A 186 -15.94 -0.72 -22.10
CA LEU A 186 -15.87 -1.44 -20.83
C LEU A 186 -14.53 -2.13 -20.66
N ASN A 187 -14.05 -2.77 -21.73
CA ASN A 187 -12.84 -3.58 -21.68
C ASN A 187 -11.63 -2.75 -21.19
N THR A 188 -11.42 -1.56 -21.75
CA THR A 188 -10.33 -0.68 -21.31
C THR A 188 -10.56 -0.15 -19.88
N HIS A 189 -11.77 0.31 -19.54
CA HIS A 189 -12.04 0.86 -18.20
C HIS A 189 -11.91 -0.19 -17.09
N LEU A 190 -12.32 -1.43 -17.36
CA LEU A 190 -12.22 -2.55 -16.43
C LEU A 190 -10.76 -2.82 -16.07
N HIS A 191 -9.88 -2.85 -17.06
CA HIS A 191 -8.47 -3.11 -16.82
C HIS A 191 -7.69 -1.90 -16.31
N ILE A 192 -8.17 -0.66 -16.52
CA ILE A 192 -7.65 0.51 -15.79
C ILE A 192 -7.97 0.36 -14.29
N MET A 193 -9.23 0.04 -13.95
CA MET A 193 -9.64 -0.18 -12.56
C MET A 193 -8.82 -1.30 -11.92
N GLU A 194 -8.67 -2.43 -12.60
CA GLU A 194 -7.85 -3.54 -12.13
C GLU A 194 -6.39 -3.13 -11.88
N ALA A 195 -5.78 -2.41 -12.84
CA ALA A 195 -4.41 -1.91 -12.71
C ALA A 195 -4.24 -0.95 -11.53
N TYR A 196 -5.20 -0.04 -11.33
CA TYR A 196 -5.15 0.98 -10.28
C TYR A 196 -5.35 0.35 -8.90
N VAL A 197 -6.24 -0.63 -8.78
CA VAL A 197 -6.41 -1.38 -7.53
C VAL A 197 -5.13 -2.13 -7.17
N GLN A 198 -4.42 -2.74 -8.12
CA GLN A 198 -3.12 -3.36 -7.80
C GLN A 198 -2.02 -2.33 -7.48
N LEU A 199 -1.97 -1.21 -8.21
CA LEU A 199 -1.03 -0.13 -7.89
C LEU A 199 -1.26 0.39 -6.47
N TYR A 200 -2.53 0.50 -6.05
CA TYR A 200 -2.90 0.92 -4.70
C TYR A 200 -2.36 -0.03 -3.62
N GLN A 201 -2.20 -1.33 -3.91
CA GLN A 201 -1.63 -2.29 -2.94
C GLN A 201 -0.16 -2.03 -2.60
N VAL A 202 0.56 -1.27 -3.44
CA VAL A 202 1.97 -0.92 -3.24
C VAL A 202 2.21 0.58 -3.10
N TRP A 203 1.22 1.42 -3.44
CA TRP A 203 1.26 2.87 -3.33
C TRP A 203 -0.09 3.44 -2.89
N HIS A 204 -0.24 3.66 -1.58
CA HIS A 204 -1.48 4.14 -0.96
C HIS A 204 -1.67 5.66 -1.07
N ASP A 205 -1.87 6.14 -2.29
CA ASP A 205 -2.05 7.56 -2.60
C ASP A 205 -3.52 7.98 -2.62
N SER A 206 -3.82 9.16 -2.05
CA SER A 206 -5.20 9.69 -1.97
C SER A 206 -5.77 10.05 -3.35
N GLY A 207 -4.92 10.53 -4.26
CA GLY A 207 -5.28 10.79 -5.65
C GLY A 207 -5.65 9.51 -6.39
N LEU A 208 -4.83 8.45 -6.25
CA LEU A 208 -5.15 7.13 -6.81
C LEU A 208 -6.46 6.56 -6.26
N VAL A 209 -6.68 6.67 -4.94
CA VAL A 209 -7.96 6.26 -4.32
C VAL A 209 -9.12 7.02 -4.94
N GLN A 210 -8.99 8.33 -5.18
CA GLN A 210 -10.03 9.11 -5.83
C GLN A 210 -10.31 8.59 -7.25
N LYS A 211 -9.27 8.26 -8.03
CA LYS A 211 -9.45 7.69 -9.37
C LYS A 211 -10.14 6.33 -9.38
N ILE A 212 -9.86 5.48 -8.38
CA ILE A 212 -10.60 4.21 -8.21
C ILE A 212 -12.07 4.47 -7.88
N LYS A 213 -12.37 5.47 -7.04
CA LYS A 213 -13.77 5.87 -6.76
C LYS A 213 -14.48 6.37 -8.01
N ASP A 214 -13.83 7.24 -8.78
CA ASP A 214 -14.38 7.78 -10.03
C ASP A 214 -14.69 6.65 -11.01
N LEU A 215 -13.80 5.65 -11.13
CA LEU A 215 -14.03 4.45 -11.94
C LEU A 215 -15.22 3.64 -11.41
N ILE A 216 -15.30 3.33 -10.11
CA ILE A 216 -16.44 2.61 -9.52
C ILE A 216 -17.75 3.34 -9.82
N ASP A 217 -17.79 4.67 -9.67
CA ASP A 217 -18.97 5.47 -9.93
C ASP A 217 -19.36 5.46 -11.41
N ILE A 218 -18.38 5.53 -12.33
CA ILE A 218 -18.60 5.36 -13.77
C ILE A 218 -19.18 3.98 -14.09
N PHE A 219 -18.67 2.91 -13.47
CA PHE A 219 -19.24 1.57 -13.62
C PHE A 219 -20.70 1.52 -13.21
N LEU A 220 -21.00 1.98 -12.00
CA LEU A 220 -22.37 1.96 -11.47
C LEU A 220 -23.34 2.84 -12.26
N LEU A 221 -22.85 3.92 -12.89
CA LEU A 221 -23.67 4.90 -13.59
C LEU A 221 -23.88 4.55 -15.07
N HIS A 222 -22.85 4.07 -15.77
CA HIS A 222 -22.86 3.94 -17.23
C HIS A 222 -22.77 2.49 -17.71
N PHE A 223 -21.94 1.67 -17.08
CA PHE A 223 -21.65 0.33 -17.58
C PHE A 223 -22.72 -0.70 -17.21
N ILE A 224 -23.33 -0.60 -16.03
CA ILE A 224 -24.27 -1.62 -15.54
C ILE A 224 -25.71 -1.35 -16.03
N ASP A 225 -26.23 -2.26 -16.84
CA ASP A 225 -27.67 -2.34 -17.11
C ASP A 225 -28.34 -3.17 -16.01
N ARG A 226 -28.98 -2.48 -15.06
CA ARG A 226 -29.60 -3.12 -13.90
C ARG A 226 -30.87 -3.89 -14.23
N GLU A 227 -31.54 -3.56 -15.32
CA GLU A 227 -32.77 -4.24 -15.74
C GLU A 227 -32.42 -5.53 -16.49
N ALA A 228 -31.43 -5.46 -17.38
CA ALA A 228 -30.97 -6.61 -18.14
C ALA A 228 -30.08 -7.56 -17.33
N GLY A 229 -29.38 -7.06 -16.30
CA GLY A 229 -28.40 -7.83 -15.54
C GLY A 229 -27.09 -8.07 -16.30
N HIS A 230 -26.74 -7.15 -17.20
CA HIS A 230 -25.57 -7.23 -18.09
C HIS A 230 -24.81 -5.90 -18.11
N VAL A 231 -23.61 -5.92 -18.70
CA VAL A 231 -22.81 -4.72 -18.92
C VAL A 231 -22.85 -4.24 -20.37
N HIS A 232 -22.98 -2.93 -20.56
CA HIS A 232 -22.82 -2.31 -21.88
C HIS A 232 -21.33 -2.23 -22.25
N MET A 233 -21.00 -2.55 -23.50
CA MET A 233 -19.60 -2.69 -23.92
C MET A 233 -18.96 -1.41 -24.47
N PHE A 234 -19.72 -0.56 -25.18
CA PHE A 234 -19.18 0.54 -25.97
C PHE A 234 -20.02 1.80 -25.84
N PHE A 235 -19.34 2.96 -25.83
CA PHE A 235 -19.94 4.26 -25.58
C PHE A 235 -19.31 5.34 -26.45
N ASP A 236 -20.08 6.38 -26.76
CA ASP A 236 -19.53 7.64 -27.26
C ASP A 236 -18.91 8.50 -26.14
N ASP A 237 -18.43 9.70 -26.49
CA ASP A 237 -17.78 10.60 -25.52
C ASP A 237 -18.75 11.05 -24.40
N ASP A 238 -20.06 11.11 -24.67
CA ASP A 238 -21.13 11.53 -23.76
C ASP A 238 -21.76 10.36 -22.99
N TRP A 239 -21.09 9.21 -22.97
CA TRP A 239 -21.56 7.97 -22.33
C TRP A 239 -22.91 7.47 -22.86
N GLN A 240 -23.26 7.77 -24.11
CA GLN A 240 -24.39 7.12 -24.76
C GLN A 240 -23.98 5.74 -25.24
N VAL A 241 -24.80 4.75 -24.91
CA VAL A 241 -24.56 3.34 -25.26
C VAL A 241 -24.58 3.17 -26.77
N ILE A 242 -23.52 2.57 -27.31
CA ILE A 242 -23.48 2.07 -28.68
C ILE A 242 -23.92 0.59 -28.66
N PRO A 243 -25.03 0.22 -29.33
CA PRO A 243 -25.56 -1.14 -29.26
C PRO A 243 -24.53 -2.20 -29.67
N ALA A 244 -24.35 -3.20 -28.82
CA ALA A 244 -23.49 -4.36 -29.05
C ALA A 244 -24.06 -5.59 -28.33
N PRO A 245 -23.69 -6.82 -28.76
CA PRO A 245 -24.07 -8.04 -28.06
C PRO A 245 -23.50 -8.09 -26.64
N TRP A 246 -24.25 -8.69 -25.70
CA TRP A 246 -23.75 -8.97 -24.35
C TRP A 246 -22.55 -9.92 -24.39
N SER A 247 -21.53 -9.62 -23.57
CA SER A 247 -20.33 -10.43 -23.40
C SER A 247 -20.32 -11.05 -22.01
N TYR A 248 -20.69 -12.33 -21.94
CA TYR A 248 -20.91 -13.02 -20.66
C TYR A 248 -19.62 -13.17 -19.84
N GLY A 249 -18.47 -13.24 -20.51
CA GLY A 249 -17.17 -13.20 -19.85
C GLY A 249 -16.91 -11.86 -19.17
N HIS A 250 -17.23 -10.75 -19.82
CA HIS A 250 -17.04 -9.42 -19.23
C HIS A 250 -18.08 -9.13 -18.15
N ASP A 251 -19.32 -9.62 -18.27
CA ASP A 251 -20.33 -9.55 -17.20
C ASP A 251 -19.78 -10.16 -15.91
N ILE A 252 -19.34 -11.43 -15.99
CA ILE A 252 -18.88 -12.17 -14.82
C ILE A 252 -17.52 -11.68 -14.32
N GLU A 253 -16.62 -11.21 -15.19
CA GLU A 253 -15.36 -10.60 -14.78
C GLU A 253 -15.58 -9.26 -14.07
N THR A 254 -16.45 -8.40 -14.61
CA THR A 254 -16.83 -7.12 -13.98
C THR A 254 -17.44 -7.35 -12.61
N SER A 255 -18.26 -8.41 -12.44
CA SER A 255 -18.90 -8.74 -11.16
C SER A 255 -17.90 -8.79 -9.99
N TRP A 256 -16.80 -9.52 -10.16
CA TRP A 256 -15.88 -9.78 -9.05
C TRP A 256 -14.76 -8.74 -8.96
N LEU A 257 -14.33 -8.17 -10.09
CA LEU A 257 -13.33 -7.09 -10.10
C LEU A 257 -13.89 -5.79 -9.53
N LEU A 258 -15.13 -5.42 -9.85
CA LEU A 258 -15.77 -4.23 -9.29
C LEU A 258 -15.95 -4.38 -7.78
N TYR A 259 -16.36 -5.56 -7.31
CA TYR A 259 -16.45 -5.86 -5.89
C TYR A 259 -15.08 -5.83 -5.20
N GLU A 260 -14.04 -6.42 -5.79
CA GLU A 260 -12.68 -6.35 -5.25
C GLU A 260 -12.19 -4.90 -5.16
N ALA A 261 -12.42 -4.07 -6.18
CA ALA A 261 -12.07 -2.66 -6.15
C ALA A 261 -12.75 -1.92 -4.98
N ALA A 262 -14.07 -2.07 -4.84
CA ALA A 262 -14.86 -1.48 -3.76
C ALA A 262 -14.42 -1.97 -2.37
N GLU A 263 -14.07 -3.25 -2.24
CA GLU A 263 -13.59 -3.84 -0.99
C GLU A 263 -12.23 -3.27 -0.57
N GLN A 264 -11.27 -3.17 -1.51
CA GLN A 264 -9.91 -2.71 -1.23
C GLN A 264 -9.85 -1.25 -0.73
N ILE A 265 -10.74 -0.38 -1.22
CA ILE A 265 -10.79 1.04 -0.83
C ILE A 265 -11.99 1.38 0.08
N HIS A 266 -12.78 0.38 0.48
CA HIS A 266 -13.97 0.53 1.32
C HIS A 266 -14.97 1.58 0.81
N TYR A 267 -15.33 1.52 -0.48
CA TYR A 267 -16.20 2.50 -1.14
C TYR A 267 -17.42 1.84 -1.78
N ARG A 268 -18.64 2.31 -1.43
CA ARG A 268 -19.95 1.83 -1.93
C ARG A 268 -20.13 0.30 -1.91
N LEU A 269 -19.55 -0.36 -0.91
CA LEU A 269 -19.44 -1.82 -0.86
C LEU A 269 -20.79 -2.55 -0.96
N ASP A 270 -21.83 -2.08 -0.26
CA ASP A 270 -23.15 -2.74 -0.27
C ASP A 270 -23.85 -2.67 -1.63
N GLU A 271 -23.72 -1.53 -2.31
CA GLU A 271 -24.27 -1.32 -3.63
C GLU A 271 -23.53 -2.17 -4.68
N VAL A 272 -22.20 -2.13 -4.63
CA VAL A 272 -21.36 -2.92 -5.53
C VAL A 272 -21.55 -4.42 -5.27
N LYS A 273 -21.73 -4.85 -4.02
CA LYS A 273 -22.09 -6.24 -3.67
C LYS A 273 -23.37 -6.66 -4.38
N SER A 274 -24.39 -5.80 -4.38
CA SER A 274 -25.68 -6.08 -5.01
C SER A 274 -25.53 -6.19 -6.53
N VAL A 275 -24.72 -5.32 -7.15
CA VAL A 275 -24.39 -5.37 -8.58
C VAL A 275 -23.59 -6.61 -8.96
N ALA A 276 -22.60 -7.00 -8.15
CA ALA A 276 -21.81 -8.20 -8.38
C ALA A 276 -22.68 -9.46 -8.42
N ILE A 277 -23.64 -9.57 -7.49
CA ILE A 277 -24.62 -10.66 -7.46
C ILE A 277 -25.52 -10.60 -8.69
N LEU A 278 -26.03 -9.41 -9.05
CA LEU A 278 -26.89 -9.21 -10.22
C LEU A 278 -26.22 -9.71 -11.52
N LEU A 279 -24.96 -9.33 -11.76
CA LEU A 279 -24.23 -9.77 -12.95
C LEU A 279 -23.98 -11.29 -12.95
N ALA A 280 -23.69 -11.87 -11.78
CA ALA A 280 -23.58 -13.33 -11.66
C ALA A 280 -24.90 -14.04 -11.98
N GLU A 281 -26.03 -13.53 -11.51
CA GLU A 281 -27.36 -14.05 -11.88
C GLU A 281 -27.63 -13.92 -13.39
N GLY A 282 -27.21 -12.82 -14.02
CA GLY A 282 -27.36 -12.60 -15.46
C GLY A 282 -26.59 -13.63 -16.31
N VAL A 283 -25.44 -14.11 -15.83
CA VAL A 283 -24.61 -15.10 -16.52
C VAL A 283 -25.00 -16.54 -16.21
N LEU A 284 -25.60 -16.81 -15.06
CA LEU A 284 -25.94 -18.19 -14.64
C LEU A 284 -26.79 -18.97 -15.68
N PRO A 285 -27.79 -18.38 -16.37
CA PRO A 285 -28.59 -19.07 -17.39
C PRO A 285 -27.80 -19.54 -18.62
N VAL A 286 -26.62 -18.96 -18.89
CA VAL A 286 -25.81 -19.32 -20.07
C VAL A 286 -24.72 -20.35 -19.77
N VAL A 287 -24.69 -20.86 -18.54
CA VAL A 287 -23.94 -22.05 -18.16
C VAL A 287 -24.74 -23.27 -18.62
N ASP A 288 -24.32 -23.89 -19.73
CA ASP A 288 -25.07 -25.01 -20.31
C ASP A 288 -25.07 -26.28 -19.44
N ALA A 289 -25.79 -27.30 -19.90
CA ALA A 289 -25.93 -28.56 -19.18
C ALA A 289 -24.59 -29.30 -18.98
N GLU A 290 -23.61 -29.09 -19.87
CA GLU A 290 -22.27 -29.66 -19.74
C GLU A 290 -21.33 -28.79 -18.89
N GLY A 291 -21.74 -27.55 -18.57
CA GLY A 291 -20.98 -26.59 -17.78
C GLY A 291 -20.26 -25.52 -18.58
N GLY A 292 -20.41 -25.49 -19.91
CA GLY A 292 -19.77 -24.48 -20.75
C GLY A 292 -20.49 -23.13 -20.71
N VAL A 293 -19.74 -22.06 -20.48
CA VAL A 293 -20.26 -20.68 -20.51
C VAL A 293 -20.14 -20.11 -21.92
N ALA A 294 -21.26 -19.66 -22.48
CA ALA A 294 -21.29 -19.02 -23.81
C ALA A 294 -20.41 -17.77 -23.85
N TYR A 295 -19.86 -17.45 -25.03
CA TYR A 295 -18.97 -16.29 -25.22
C TYR A 295 -19.76 -14.98 -25.21
N GLU A 296 -20.74 -14.87 -26.10
CA GLU A 296 -21.58 -13.68 -26.27
C GLU A 296 -23.01 -14.08 -26.58
N SER A 297 -23.96 -13.15 -26.40
CA SER A 297 -25.39 -13.40 -26.60
C SER A 297 -25.80 -13.91 -27.99
N HIS A 298 -24.97 -13.66 -29.00
CA HIS A 298 -25.20 -14.12 -30.37
C HIS A 298 -24.25 -15.26 -30.80
N LEU A 299 -23.35 -15.70 -29.92
CA LEU A 299 -22.27 -16.62 -30.26
C LEU A 299 -22.03 -17.62 -29.12
N ASN A 300 -22.53 -18.84 -29.28
CA ASN A 300 -22.45 -19.89 -28.26
C ASN A 300 -21.14 -20.70 -28.32
N GLN A 301 -20.04 -20.00 -28.57
CA GLN A 301 -18.69 -20.56 -28.46
C GLN A 301 -18.24 -20.59 -27.01
N LYS A 302 -17.33 -21.50 -26.65
CA LYS A 302 -16.78 -21.62 -25.29
C LYS A 302 -15.31 -21.24 -25.29
N HIS A 303 -15.03 -19.97 -25.00
CA HIS A 303 -13.65 -19.44 -24.97
C HIS A 303 -13.01 -19.66 -23.61
N TRP A 304 -11.70 -19.92 -23.59
CA TRP A 304 -10.94 -20.32 -22.41
C TRP A 304 -11.04 -19.30 -21.26
N TRP A 305 -10.91 -18.01 -21.57
CA TRP A 305 -10.89 -16.94 -20.57
C TRP A 305 -12.27 -16.75 -19.93
N VAL A 306 -13.36 -16.89 -20.70
CA VAL A 306 -14.72 -16.84 -20.17
C VAL A 306 -14.95 -17.92 -19.12
N GLN A 307 -14.42 -19.13 -19.34
CA GLN A 307 -14.53 -20.21 -18.35
C GLN A 307 -13.73 -19.89 -17.08
N ALA A 308 -12.52 -19.33 -17.25
CA ALA A 308 -11.65 -18.93 -16.15
C ALA A 308 -12.33 -17.86 -15.26
N GLU A 309 -12.84 -16.79 -15.87
CA GLU A 309 -13.51 -15.71 -15.15
C GLU A 309 -14.82 -16.15 -14.51
N ALA A 310 -15.58 -17.02 -15.18
CA ALA A 310 -16.83 -17.54 -14.64
C ALA A 310 -16.61 -18.35 -13.35
N MET A 311 -15.54 -19.16 -13.28
CA MET A 311 -15.20 -19.87 -12.04
C MET A 311 -14.94 -18.89 -10.88
N VAL A 312 -14.19 -17.81 -11.13
CA VAL A 312 -13.88 -16.80 -10.10
C VAL A 312 -15.12 -16.01 -9.70
N GLY A 313 -15.90 -15.53 -10.66
CA GLY A 313 -17.09 -14.72 -10.41
C GLY A 313 -18.20 -15.50 -9.70
N PHE A 314 -18.46 -16.75 -10.07
CA PHE A 314 -19.41 -17.58 -9.35
C PHE A 314 -18.91 -17.98 -7.95
N MET A 315 -17.61 -18.23 -7.77
CA MET A 315 -17.05 -18.42 -6.44
C MET A 315 -17.20 -17.15 -5.58
N ASN A 316 -17.01 -15.97 -6.17
CA ASN A 316 -17.25 -14.70 -5.50
C ASN A 316 -18.72 -14.56 -5.10
N ALA A 317 -19.67 -14.81 -6.02
CA ALA A 317 -21.10 -14.79 -5.73
C ALA A 317 -21.50 -15.76 -4.61
N TYR A 318 -20.95 -16.99 -4.62
CA TYR A 318 -21.11 -17.95 -3.52
C TYR A 318 -20.63 -17.37 -2.18
N GLN A 319 -19.44 -16.77 -2.14
CA GLN A 319 -18.91 -16.15 -0.92
C GLN A 319 -19.73 -14.95 -0.41
N LEU A 320 -20.46 -14.28 -1.30
CA LEU A 320 -21.30 -13.12 -0.97
C LEU A 320 -22.70 -13.50 -0.48
N THR A 321 -23.20 -14.67 -0.86
CA THR A 321 -24.61 -15.07 -0.72
C THR A 321 -24.84 -16.38 0.03
N ASP A 322 -23.83 -17.26 0.09
CA ASP A 322 -23.93 -18.66 0.52
C ASP A 322 -24.94 -19.51 -0.30
N GLU A 323 -25.30 -19.09 -1.51
CA GLU A 323 -26.24 -19.85 -2.37
C GLU A 323 -25.53 -20.95 -3.19
N GLU A 324 -25.93 -22.21 -2.95
CA GLU A 324 -25.31 -23.41 -3.54
C GLU A 324 -25.30 -23.43 -5.09
N LYS A 325 -26.25 -22.76 -5.76
CA LYS A 325 -26.32 -22.71 -7.23
C LYS A 325 -25.04 -22.15 -7.87
N TYR A 326 -24.33 -21.28 -7.15
CA TYR A 326 -23.10 -20.67 -7.61
C TYR A 326 -21.90 -21.61 -7.51
N ILE A 327 -21.75 -22.33 -6.39
CA ILE A 327 -20.67 -23.32 -6.26
C ILE A 327 -20.92 -24.53 -7.18
N ASP A 328 -22.19 -24.90 -7.40
CA ASP A 328 -22.57 -25.90 -8.40
C ASP A 328 -22.16 -25.48 -9.82
N ALA A 329 -22.33 -24.19 -10.17
CA ALA A 329 -21.84 -23.66 -11.44
C ALA A 329 -20.32 -23.76 -11.56
N VAL A 330 -19.57 -23.40 -10.51
CA VAL A 330 -18.11 -23.55 -10.46
C VAL A 330 -17.68 -24.99 -10.75
N TYR A 331 -18.32 -25.98 -10.10
CA TYR A 331 -17.98 -27.39 -10.32
C TYR A 331 -18.23 -27.83 -11.77
N ARG A 332 -19.39 -27.47 -12.33
CA ARG A 332 -19.73 -27.79 -13.73
C ARG A 332 -18.76 -27.15 -14.71
N ILE A 333 -18.43 -25.88 -14.52
CA ILE A 333 -17.48 -25.15 -15.38
C ILE A 333 -16.09 -25.76 -15.29
N TRP A 334 -15.64 -26.16 -14.10
CA TRP A 334 -14.35 -26.81 -13.96
C TRP A 334 -14.31 -28.20 -14.61
N ASP A 335 -15.38 -28.99 -14.49
CA ASP A 335 -15.49 -30.29 -15.16
C ASP A 335 -15.52 -30.13 -16.70
N TYR A 336 -16.25 -29.12 -17.20
CA TYR A 336 -16.23 -28.74 -18.62
C TYR A 336 -14.81 -28.35 -19.07
N THR A 337 -14.14 -27.49 -18.29
CA THR A 337 -12.80 -26.98 -18.59
C THR A 337 -11.81 -28.14 -18.69
N LYS A 338 -11.83 -29.07 -17.73
CA LYS A 338 -10.97 -30.26 -17.76
C LYS A 338 -11.21 -31.15 -18.97
N LYS A 339 -12.47 -31.29 -19.38
CA LYS A 339 -12.86 -32.21 -20.45
C LYS A 339 -12.64 -31.64 -21.84
N TYR A 340 -12.83 -30.33 -22.03
CA TYR A 340 -12.95 -29.74 -23.36
C TYR A 340 -12.06 -28.53 -23.62
N ILE A 341 -11.58 -27.84 -22.58
CA ILE A 341 -10.75 -26.64 -22.75
C ILE A 341 -9.28 -26.96 -22.53
N LYS A 342 -8.95 -27.75 -21.50
CA LYS A 342 -7.59 -28.24 -21.27
C LYS A 342 -7.10 -29.10 -22.43
N ASP A 343 -5.87 -28.86 -22.85
CA ASP A 343 -5.13 -29.73 -23.76
C ASP A 343 -4.16 -30.58 -22.95
N THR A 344 -4.59 -31.80 -22.66
CA THR A 344 -3.80 -32.75 -21.88
C THR A 344 -2.65 -33.37 -22.67
N GLU A 345 -2.60 -33.17 -23.99
CA GLU A 345 -1.57 -33.75 -24.86
C GLU A 345 -0.39 -32.78 -25.03
N ASN A 346 -0.66 -31.52 -25.37
CA ASN A 346 0.39 -30.52 -25.65
C ASN A 346 0.55 -29.45 -24.55
N GLY A 347 -0.25 -29.54 -23.48
CA GLY A 347 -0.23 -28.58 -22.37
C GLY A 347 -1.02 -27.31 -22.65
N GLU A 348 -1.24 -26.51 -21.61
CA GLU A 348 -2.13 -25.35 -21.63
C GLU A 348 -3.58 -25.72 -22.02
N TRP A 349 -4.41 -24.72 -22.25
CA TRP A 349 -5.80 -24.72 -22.69
C TRP A 349 -5.86 -24.35 -24.17
N PHE A 350 -6.74 -25.01 -24.91
CA PHE A 350 -7.17 -24.54 -26.23
C PHE A 350 -7.80 -23.15 -26.10
N TRP A 351 -7.78 -22.38 -27.19
CA TRP A 351 -8.54 -21.12 -27.27
C TRP A 351 -10.02 -21.35 -26.92
N GLY A 352 -10.62 -22.41 -27.46
CA GLY A 352 -12.00 -22.71 -27.13
C GLY A 352 -12.63 -23.79 -27.98
N ARG A 353 -13.95 -23.90 -27.84
CA ARG A 353 -14.82 -24.78 -28.62
C ARG A 353 -15.79 -23.96 -29.47
N ASN A 354 -15.92 -24.33 -30.73
CA ASN A 354 -16.98 -23.84 -31.62
C ASN A 354 -18.36 -24.25 -31.09
N GLU A 355 -19.42 -23.70 -31.65
CA GLU A 355 -20.80 -24.00 -31.24
C GLU A 355 -21.17 -25.48 -31.42
N ASP A 356 -20.53 -26.17 -32.38
CA ASP A 356 -20.69 -27.61 -32.62
C ASP A 356 -19.85 -28.49 -31.66
N GLY A 357 -19.14 -27.87 -30.70
CA GLY A 357 -18.27 -28.52 -29.74
C GLY A 357 -16.87 -28.87 -30.25
N SER A 358 -16.57 -28.61 -31.53
CA SER A 358 -15.24 -28.84 -32.12
C SER A 358 -14.20 -27.86 -31.57
N ILE A 359 -12.93 -28.29 -31.51
CA ILE A 359 -11.81 -27.41 -31.13
C ILE A 359 -11.66 -26.29 -32.17
N MET A 360 -11.38 -25.08 -31.70
CA MET A 360 -10.99 -23.95 -32.55
C MET A 360 -9.55 -24.11 -33.09
N GLN A 361 -9.34 -25.05 -34.02
CA GLN A 361 -8.01 -25.46 -34.48
C GLN A 361 -7.15 -24.33 -35.07
N LYS A 362 -7.78 -23.29 -35.62
CA LYS A 362 -7.09 -22.17 -36.29
C LYS A 362 -6.64 -21.05 -35.33
N GLU A 363 -6.99 -21.17 -34.05
CA GLU A 363 -6.63 -20.18 -33.04
C GLU A 363 -5.26 -20.45 -32.44
N ASP A 364 -4.71 -19.42 -31.82
CA ASP A 364 -3.38 -19.47 -31.20
C ASP A 364 -3.42 -20.13 -29.82
N LYS A 365 -2.34 -20.82 -29.48
CA LYS A 365 -2.03 -21.33 -28.13
C LYS A 365 -1.28 -20.29 -27.30
N ILE A 366 -0.36 -19.58 -27.95
CA ILE A 366 0.32 -18.37 -27.49
C ILE A 366 0.13 -17.34 -28.59
N GLY A 367 -0.30 -16.13 -28.25
CA GLY A 367 -0.50 -15.08 -29.25
C GLY A 367 -0.73 -13.73 -28.62
N PHE A 368 -1.02 -12.74 -29.45
CA PHE A 368 -1.25 -11.36 -29.01
C PHE A 368 -2.29 -11.26 -27.88
N TRP A 369 -3.35 -12.06 -27.98
CA TRP A 369 -4.50 -12.07 -27.07
C TRP A 369 -4.51 -13.26 -26.10
N LYS A 370 -3.72 -14.31 -26.35
CA LYS A 370 -3.67 -15.52 -25.52
C LYS A 370 -2.35 -15.64 -24.79
N CYS A 371 -2.44 -15.58 -23.47
CA CYS A 371 -1.37 -15.35 -22.51
C CYS A 371 -1.73 -16.06 -21.18
N PRO A 372 -0.78 -16.28 -20.25
CA PRO A 372 -1.00 -17.11 -19.06
C PRO A 372 -1.88 -16.44 -17.99
N TYR A 373 -2.40 -15.24 -18.25
CA TYR A 373 -3.00 -14.39 -17.22
C TYR A 373 -4.34 -14.92 -16.70
N HIS A 374 -5.36 -15.11 -17.56
CA HIS A 374 -6.72 -15.42 -17.08
C HIS A 374 -6.80 -16.78 -16.37
N ASN A 375 -6.23 -17.84 -16.95
CA ASN A 375 -6.27 -19.19 -16.38
C ASN A 375 -5.41 -19.31 -15.11
N VAL A 376 -4.19 -18.76 -15.09
CA VAL A 376 -3.37 -18.75 -13.87
C VAL A 376 -3.99 -17.86 -12.79
N ARG A 377 -4.51 -16.67 -13.13
CA ARG A 377 -5.25 -15.80 -12.18
C ARG A 377 -6.43 -16.55 -11.58
N ALA A 378 -7.24 -17.22 -12.39
CA ALA A 378 -8.36 -18.01 -11.91
C ALA A 378 -7.90 -19.11 -10.95
N CYS A 379 -6.85 -19.88 -11.30
CA CYS A 379 -6.31 -20.90 -10.40
C CYS A 379 -5.82 -20.31 -9.07
N MET A 380 -5.12 -19.17 -9.09
CA MET A 380 -4.65 -18.47 -7.89
C MET A 380 -5.81 -17.95 -7.03
N GLN A 381 -6.77 -17.24 -7.64
CA GLN A 381 -7.95 -16.70 -6.97
C GLN A 381 -8.79 -17.81 -6.35
N MET A 382 -9.08 -18.88 -7.10
CA MET A 382 -9.84 -20.02 -6.62
C MET A 382 -9.12 -20.72 -5.46
N SER A 383 -7.82 -20.96 -5.58
CA SER A 383 -7.02 -21.59 -4.52
C SER A 383 -7.05 -20.79 -3.21
N GLN A 384 -6.93 -19.46 -3.29
CA GLN A 384 -7.01 -18.58 -2.13
C GLN A 384 -8.41 -18.52 -1.52
N ARG A 385 -9.46 -18.39 -2.35
CA ARG A 385 -10.87 -18.35 -1.91
C ARG A 385 -11.27 -19.66 -1.24
N LEU A 386 -10.93 -20.80 -1.81
CA LEU A 386 -11.18 -22.13 -1.25
C LEU A 386 -10.41 -22.36 0.07
N LYS A 387 -9.17 -21.87 0.18
CA LYS A 387 -8.39 -21.92 1.43
C LYS A 387 -9.09 -21.15 2.55
N ARG A 388 -9.66 -19.97 2.27
CA ARG A 388 -10.41 -19.19 3.27
C ARG A 388 -11.68 -19.93 3.74
N LEU A 389 -12.44 -20.52 2.81
CA LEU A 389 -13.63 -21.31 3.12
C LEU A 389 -13.30 -22.55 3.98
N SER A 390 -12.21 -23.26 3.69
CA SER A 390 -11.85 -24.46 4.47
C SER A 390 -11.34 -24.14 5.88
N ILE A 391 -10.75 -22.95 6.09
CA ILE A 391 -10.40 -22.43 7.42
C ILE A 391 -11.66 -22.07 8.21
N ASN A 392 -12.62 -21.37 7.61
CA ASN A 392 -13.86 -20.97 8.28
C ASN A 392 -14.68 -22.18 8.74
N ASN A 393 -14.77 -23.24 7.93
CA ASN A 393 -15.42 -24.50 8.33
C ASN A 393 -14.70 -25.20 9.50
N LYS A 394 -13.37 -25.14 9.56
CA LYS A 394 -12.58 -25.67 10.69
C LYS A 394 -12.76 -24.85 11.97
N ILE A 395 -12.92 -23.53 11.86
CA ILE A 395 -13.21 -22.64 12.99
C ILE A 395 -14.63 -22.88 13.51
N TYR A 396 -15.64 -22.97 12.63
CA TYR A 396 -17.02 -23.31 13.00
C TYR A 396 -17.13 -24.69 13.69
N MET A 397 -16.43 -25.72 13.18
CA MET A 397 -16.36 -27.04 13.83
C MET A 397 -15.61 -27.03 15.17
N LYS A 398 -14.58 -26.19 15.31
CA LYS A 398 -13.88 -25.99 16.59
C LYS A 398 -14.77 -25.28 17.60
N PHE A 399 -15.56 -24.28 17.19
CA PHE A 399 -16.54 -23.61 18.05
C PHE A 399 -17.61 -24.60 18.52
N TYR A 400 -18.16 -25.44 17.64
CA TYR A 400 -19.15 -26.46 18.00
C TYR A 400 -18.58 -27.52 18.98
N SER A 401 -17.35 -27.96 18.77
CA SER A 401 -16.65 -28.88 19.68
C SER A 401 -16.24 -28.23 21.01
N TRP A 402 -15.97 -26.92 21.03
CA TRP A 402 -15.64 -26.16 22.25
C TRP A 402 -16.87 -25.82 23.09
N SER A 403 -18.04 -25.61 22.49
CA SER A 403 -19.30 -25.45 23.24
C SER A 403 -19.75 -26.69 24.01
N ILE A 404 -19.20 -27.88 23.71
CA ILE A 404 -19.44 -29.12 24.46
C ILE A 404 -18.36 -29.37 25.54
N LEU A 405 -17.15 -28.82 25.38
CA LEU A 405 -16.04 -29.02 26.33
C LEU A 405 -15.91 -27.92 27.41
N ILE A 406 -16.44 -26.72 27.18
CA ILE A 406 -16.34 -25.59 28.13
C ILE A 406 -17.26 -25.76 29.36
N PHE A 407 -18.19 -26.74 29.34
CA PHE A 407 -19.02 -27.06 30.51
C PHE A 407 -18.32 -27.95 31.56
N CYS A 408 -17.11 -28.48 31.29
CA CYS A 408 -16.45 -29.47 32.15
C CYS A 408 -15.07 -29.07 32.72
N LEU A 409 -14.52 -27.89 32.39
CA LEU A 409 -13.14 -27.53 32.73
C LEU A 409 -12.99 -26.16 33.42
N PHE A 410 -14.01 -25.75 34.17
CA PHE A 410 -13.87 -24.73 35.21
C PHE A 410 -13.83 -25.39 36.58
N TRP A 411 -12.74 -26.08 36.89
CA TRP A 411 -12.23 -26.27 38.25
C TRP A 411 -10.77 -26.76 38.17
N CYS A 412 -9.92 -26.14 38.99
CA CYS A 412 -8.49 -26.45 39.22
C CYS A 412 -7.50 -26.05 38.11
N LEU A 413 -6.88 -24.87 38.25
CA LEU A 413 -5.49 -24.79 38.73
C LEU A 413 -5.04 -23.35 38.91
N SER A 414 -4.84 -23.04 40.19
CA SER A 414 -4.21 -21.85 40.75
C SER A 414 -2.69 -21.89 40.64
N CYS A 415 -2.13 -20.70 40.39
CA CYS A 415 -0.86 -20.20 40.93
C CYS A 415 0.43 -20.98 40.64
N LEU A 416 1.24 -20.43 39.72
CA LEU A 416 2.68 -20.20 39.95
C LEU A 416 3.06 -18.80 39.41
N PRO A 417 3.85 -18.00 40.15
CA PRO A 417 4.31 -16.69 39.72
C PRO A 417 5.66 -16.81 38.99
N LEU A 418 5.86 -16.10 37.87
CA LEU A 418 7.13 -15.46 37.48
C LEU A 418 6.99 -14.76 36.10
N SER A 419 6.90 -13.45 36.10
CA SER A 419 8.00 -12.63 35.56
C SER A 419 7.90 -11.25 36.20
N ALA A 420 9.00 -10.79 36.80
CA ALA A 420 9.11 -9.40 37.19
C ALA A 420 9.12 -8.59 35.89
N GLN A 421 8.00 -7.95 35.59
CA GLN A 421 7.87 -7.00 34.49
C GLN A 421 8.94 -5.93 34.74
N ASN A 422 9.95 -5.81 33.88
CA ASN A 422 10.94 -4.73 33.93
C ASN A 422 10.22 -3.39 33.69
N LYS A 423 9.55 -2.86 34.72
CA LYS A 423 8.90 -1.56 34.65
C LYS A 423 9.98 -0.50 34.75
N VAL A 424 10.08 0.34 33.72
CA VAL A 424 10.85 1.58 33.80
C VAL A 424 10.26 2.45 34.91
N SER A 425 11.12 3.11 35.69
CA SER A 425 10.71 4.03 36.76
C SER A 425 9.98 5.24 36.19
N LYS A 426 9.04 5.85 36.91
CA LYS A 426 8.44 7.10 36.42
C LYS A 426 9.49 8.21 36.32
N ILE A 427 9.38 9.01 35.26
CA ILE A 427 10.20 10.22 35.07
C ILE A 427 9.38 11.44 35.49
N SER A 428 10.06 12.40 36.12
CA SER A 428 9.48 13.69 36.50
C SER A 428 10.45 14.85 36.22
N VAL A 429 9.96 16.07 36.37
CA VAL A 429 10.78 17.29 36.22
C VAL A 429 11.17 17.81 37.58
N SER A 430 12.46 18.08 37.77
CA SER A 430 13.00 18.78 38.94
C SER A 430 13.92 19.91 38.47
N GLY A 431 13.49 21.16 38.69
CA GLY A 431 14.17 22.33 38.13
C GLY A 431 14.28 22.24 36.60
N ASN A 432 15.51 22.30 36.09
CA ASN A 432 15.82 22.18 34.67
C ASN A 432 16.20 20.76 34.22
N GLN A 433 15.90 19.73 35.01
CA GLN A 433 16.33 18.34 34.74
C GLN A 433 15.14 17.38 34.67
N PHE A 434 15.32 16.30 33.92
CA PHE A 434 14.52 15.09 34.05
C PHE A 434 15.14 14.21 35.13
N VAL A 435 14.33 13.69 36.04
CA VAL A 435 14.78 12.84 37.14
C VAL A 435 13.93 11.58 37.27
N LYS A 436 14.56 10.48 37.70
CA LYS A 436 13.87 9.26 38.14
C LYS A 436 13.23 9.47 39.52
N GLU A 437 12.49 8.46 39.98
CA GLU A 437 11.86 8.43 41.31
C GLU A 437 12.85 8.58 42.47
N ASP A 438 14.10 8.12 42.31
CA ASP A 438 15.18 8.28 43.30
C ASP A 438 15.85 9.67 43.27
N GLY A 439 15.38 10.57 42.41
CA GLY A 439 15.93 11.91 42.21
C GLY A 439 17.17 11.97 41.31
N SER A 440 17.65 10.84 40.79
CA SER A 440 18.80 10.82 39.88
C SER A 440 18.46 11.43 38.53
N LYS A 441 19.38 12.25 38.00
CA LYS A 441 19.27 12.84 36.65
C LYS A 441 19.18 11.74 35.60
N TYR A 442 18.30 11.92 34.62
CA TYR A 442 18.16 11.01 33.49
C TYR A 442 18.24 11.76 32.16
N ILE A 443 19.07 11.25 31.24
CA ILE A 443 19.29 11.84 29.92
C ILE A 443 18.76 10.89 28.86
N PHE A 444 17.91 11.42 27.98
CA PHE A 444 17.32 10.65 26.90
C PHE A 444 18.13 10.78 25.61
N ARG A 445 18.31 9.64 24.95
CA ARG A 445 19.07 9.40 23.73
C ARG A 445 18.27 8.38 22.95
N GLY A 446 17.58 8.83 21.90
CA GLY A 446 16.52 8.06 21.29
C GLY A 446 16.46 8.09 19.77
N LEU A 447 15.45 7.40 19.26
CA LEU A 447 15.15 7.27 17.84
C LEU A 447 13.69 7.61 17.58
N ASN A 448 13.44 8.34 16.50
CA ASN A 448 12.10 8.52 15.96
C ASN A 448 11.72 7.30 15.13
N THR A 449 10.52 6.78 15.39
CA THR A 449 9.82 5.92 14.44
C THR A 449 9.27 6.79 13.31
N SER A 450 8.92 6.21 12.16
CA SER A 450 7.88 6.81 11.32
C SER A 450 6.49 6.48 11.91
N ASP A 451 5.41 6.97 11.31
CA ASP A 451 4.06 6.74 11.85
C ASP A 451 3.78 5.26 12.17
N PRO A 452 3.33 4.91 13.39
CA PRO A 452 3.06 3.54 13.78
C PRO A 452 2.09 2.82 12.83
N GLU A 453 1.06 3.47 12.30
CA GLU A 453 0.10 2.85 11.38
C GLU A 453 0.74 2.56 10.03
N ARG A 454 1.60 3.45 9.53
CA ARG A 454 2.39 3.19 8.33
C ARG A 454 3.30 1.98 8.54
N LEU A 455 4.02 1.94 9.66
CA LEU A 455 4.92 0.82 9.98
C LEU A 455 4.17 -0.50 10.12
N ASP A 456 2.97 -0.49 10.72
CA ASP A 456 2.13 -1.68 10.87
C ASP A 456 1.61 -2.19 9.53
N THR A 457 1.18 -1.27 8.65
CA THR A 457 0.73 -1.59 7.29
C THR A 457 1.85 -2.22 6.46
N MET A 458 3.10 -1.81 6.70
CA MET A 458 4.29 -2.40 6.08
C MET A 458 4.78 -3.70 6.78
N GLY A 459 4.11 -4.14 7.84
CA GLY A 459 4.55 -5.29 8.65
C GLY A 459 5.82 -5.05 9.47
N ARG A 460 6.25 -3.78 9.62
CA ARG A 460 7.48 -3.36 10.30
C ARG A 460 7.26 -2.89 11.75
N TRP A 461 6.02 -2.63 12.16
CA TRP A 461 5.68 -2.38 13.57
C TRP A 461 5.64 -3.68 14.37
N ASN A 462 6.82 -4.19 14.76
CA ASN A 462 6.97 -5.47 15.42
C ASN A 462 8.13 -5.47 16.42
N GLU A 463 8.27 -6.55 17.20
CA GLU A 463 9.31 -6.69 18.24
C GLU A 463 10.74 -6.50 17.71
N VAL A 464 11.04 -7.01 16.50
CA VAL A 464 12.38 -6.92 15.89
C VAL A 464 12.78 -5.47 15.66
N TYR A 465 11.83 -4.61 15.29
CA TYR A 465 12.05 -3.19 15.08
C TYR A 465 12.46 -2.48 16.39
N PHE A 466 11.78 -2.80 17.50
CA PHE A 466 12.15 -2.28 18.82
C PHE A 466 13.45 -2.89 19.36
N ASP A 467 13.74 -4.16 19.07
CA ASP A 467 15.02 -4.79 19.39
C ASP A 467 16.17 -4.06 18.72
N GLU A 468 16.01 -3.70 17.45
CA GLU A 468 17.07 -3.02 16.73
C GLU A 468 17.30 -1.60 17.26
N MET A 469 16.25 -0.84 17.52
CA MET A 469 16.38 0.47 18.20
C MET A 469 17.13 0.35 19.53
N LYS A 470 16.81 -0.68 20.32
CA LYS A 470 17.50 -0.92 21.59
C LYS A 470 18.97 -1.27 21.39
N LYS A 471 19.30 -2.11 20.41
CA LYS A 471 20.70 -2.46 20.05
C LYS A 471 21.49 -1.26 19.56
N TRP A 472 20.85 -0.30 18.91
CA TRP A 472 21.47 0.97 18.53
C TRP A 472 21.72 1.89 19.73
N GLY A 473 21.22 1.53 20.90
CA GLY A 473 21.49 2.23 22.15
C GLY A 473 20.37 3.20 22.53
N ALA A 474 19.17 3.10 21.97
CA ALA A 474 18.06 3.96 22.37
C ALA A 474 17.59 3.66 23.82
N ASN A 475 17.28 4.72 24.58
CA ASN A 475 16.50 4.61 25.83
C ASN A 475 15.16 5.35 25.79
N VAL A 476 14.84 5.99 24.66
CA VAL A 476 13.52 6.53 24.37
C VAL A 476 13.22 6.33 22.90
N VAL A 477 11.95 6.10 22.58
CA VAL A 477 11.44 6.02 21.21
C VAL A 477 10.29 7.01 21.06
N ARG A 478 10.25 7.76 19.96
CA ARG A 478 9.18 8.71 19.66
C ARG A 478 8.23 8.12 18.63
N PHE A 479 6.93 8.23 18.91
CA PHE A 479 5.82 7.73 18.09
C PHE A 479 5.07 8.91 17.47
N PRO A 480 5.43 9.34 16.24
CA PRO A 480 4.65 10.31 15.48
C PRO A 480 3.27 9.75 15.15
N VAL A 481 2.21 10.40 15.60
CA VAL A 481 0.83 10.03 15.26
C VAL A 481 0.28 11.08 14.31
N HIS A 482 0.16 10.73 13.01
CA HIS A 482 -0.47 11.63 12.05
C HIS A 482 -1.99 11.67 12.30
N PRO A 483 -2.61 12.87 12.30
CA PRO A 483 -4.05 13.00 12.48
C PRO A 483 -4.86 12.19 11.45
N THR A 484 -4.42 12.18 10.19
CA THR A 484 -5.07 11.38 9.13
C THR A 484 -4.98 9.88 9.37
N ALA A 485 -3.84 9.36 9.84
CA ALA A 485 -3.67 7.94 10.15
C ALA A 485 -4.52 7.54 11.38
N TRP A 486 -4.58 8.41 12.39
CA TRP A 486 -5.46 8.27 13.55
C TRP A 486 -6.94 8.15 13.13
N ARG A 487 -7.41 9.05 12.25
CA ARG A 487 -8.78 9.00 11.70
C ARG A 487 -9.03 7.76 10.85
N ARG A 488 -8.15 7.48 9.89
CA ARG A 488 -8.29 6.36 8.93
C ARG A 488 -8.39 5.01 9.64
N ARG A 489 -7.49 4.76 10.60
CA ARG A 489 -7.50 3.49 11.37
C ARG A 489 -8.65 3.44 12.37
N GLY A 490 -9.07 4.60 12.88
CA GLY A 490 -10.05 4.75 13.95
C GLY A 490 -9.42 4.62 15.33
N GLU A 491 -9.87 5.47 16.27
CA GLU A 491 -9.32 5.65 17.62
C GLU A 491 -9.02 4.33 18.34
N MET A 492 -9.99 3.41 18.46
CA MET A 492 -9.78 2.16 19.20
C MET A 492 -8.70 1.27 18.59
N LYS A 493 -8.67 1.15 17.26
CA LYS A 493 -7.68 0.31 16.54
C LYS A 493 -6.29 0.95 16.55
N TYR A 494 -6.21 2.27 16.60
CA TYR A 494 -4.95 2.99 16.73
C TYR A 494 -4.41 2.90 18.16
N LEU A 495 -5.26 2.99 19.19
CA LEU A 495 -4.83 2.75 20.57
C LEU A 495 -4.26 1.34 20.76
N GLN A 496 -4.89 0.31 20.21
CA GLN A 496 -4.34 -1.05 20.24
C GLN A 496 -2.97 -1.17 19.56
N LEU A 497 -2.72 -0.37 18.53
CA LEU A 497 -1.44 -0.32 17.85
C LEU A 497 -0.36 0.33 18.72
N LEU A 498 -0.69 1.47 19.33
CA LEU A 498 0.17 2.16 20.29
C LEU A 498 0.48 1.26 21.49
N ASP A 499 -0.50 0.52 22.00
CA ASP A 499 -0.32 -0.41 23.13
C ASP A 499 0.73 -1.48 22.86
N LYS A 500 0.76 -2.03 21.64
CA LYS A 500 1.81 -2.96 21.22
C LYS A 500 3.19 -2.29 21.27
N GLY A 501 3.32 -1.12 20.68
CA GLY A 501 4.59 -0.37 20.67
C GLY A 501 5.07 0.00 22.08
N VAL A 502 4.16 0.52 22.92
CA VAL A 502 4.45 0.86 24.33
C VAL A 502 4.89 -0.37 25.10
N LYS A 503 4.21 -1.51 24.91
CA LYS A 503 4.61 -2.78 25.53
C LYS A 503 6.02 -3.19 25.08
N TRP A 504 6.30 -3.21 23.78
CA TRP A 504 7.59 -3.64 23.26
C TRP A 504 8.74 -2.71 23.67
N ALA A 505 8.49 -1.40 23.75
CA ALA A 505 9.43 -0.44 24.30
C ALA A 505 9.69 -0.69 25.79
N ALA A 506 8.64 -0.94 26.58
CA ALA A 506 8.74 -1.23 28.01
C ALA A 506 9.58 -2.48 28.30
N GLU A 507 9.35 -3.58 27.55
CA GLU A 507 10.09 -4.84 27.67
C GLU A 507 11.60 -4.66 27.43
N ARG A 508 11.98 -3.62 26.68
CA ARG A 508 13.38 -3.25 26.36
C ARG A 508 13.92 -2.11 27.23
N GLY A 509 13.15 -1.70 28.24
CA GLY A 509 13.51 -0.61 29.15
C GLY A 509 13.68 0.74 28.43
N MET A 510 12.91 0.98 27.38
CA MET A 510 12.85 2.27 26.67
C MET A 510 11.59 3.02 27.07
N TYR A 511 11.70 4.35 27.21
CA TYR A 511 10.54 5.22 27.36
C TYR A 511 9.91 5.56 26.00
N VAL A 512 8.70 6.10 26.02
CA VAL A 512 7.96 6.52 24.82
C VAL A 512 7.60 7.99 24.89
N ILE A 513 7.78 8.69 23.77
CA ILE A 513 7.20 10.01 23.49
C ILE A 513 6.01 9.79 22.55
N MET A 514 4.81 10.19 22.99
CA MET A 514 3.66 10.29 22.10
C MET A 514 3.67 11.66 21.46
N ASP A 515 3.68 11.72 20.13
CA ASP A 515 3.76 12.96 19.37
C ASP A 515 2.49 13.12 18.52
N TRP A 516 1.77 14.23 18.73
CA TRP A 516 0.69 14.61 17.83
C TRP A 516 1.27 15.29 16.59
N HIS A 517 1.48 14.47 15.55
CA HIS A 517 2.36 14.80 14.44
C HIS A 517 1.69 15.66 13.38
N SER A 518 1.49 16.93 13.71
CA SER A 518 0.93 17.95 12.83
C SER A 518 1.92 19.10 12.60
N ILE A 519 1.93 19.63 11.37
CA ILE A 519 2.82 20.71 10.94
C ILE A 519 1.97 21.85 10.37
N GLY A 520 1.98 22.99 11.06
CA GLY A 520 1.19 24.15 10.65
C GLY A 520 0.70 25.01 11.82
N ASN A 521 -0.46 25.63 11.62
CA ASN A 521 -1.04 26.62 12.53
C ASN A 521 -2.38 26.12 13.09
N LEU A 522 -2.32 25.49 14.27
CA LEU A 522 -3.52 24.96 14.96
C LEU A 522 -4.56 26.04 15.31
N LYS A 523 -4.16 27.30 15.52
CA LYS A 523 -5.12 28.38 15.84
C LYS A 523 -6.14 28.54 14.72
N ASN A 524 -5.63 28.61 13.48
CA ASN A 524 -6.43 28.78 12.27
C ASN A 524 -6.77 27.46 11.58
N GLU A 525 -6.25 26.33 12.08
CA GLU A 525 -6.46 24.99 11.50
C GLU A 525 -5.97 24.91 10.05
N MET A 526 -4.81 25.53 9.78
CA MET A 526 -4.16 25.57 8.46
C MET A 526 -2.83 24.82 8.49
N TYR A 527 -2.58 23.93 7.55
CA TYR A 527 -1.47 22.97 7.60
C TYR A 527 -0.71 22.88 6.28
N GLN A 528 0.53 22.41 6.32
CA GLN A 528 1.37 22.30 5.12
C GLN A 528 0.96 21.16 4.17
N HIS A 529 0.22 20.18 4.67
CA HIS A 529 -0.21 19.00 3.91
C HIS A 529 -1.44 18.38 4.57
N GLU A 530 -2.33 17.77 3.78
CA GLU A 530 -3.57 17.12 4.26
C GLU A 530 -3.32 16.11 5.39
N ARG A 531 -2.19 15.40 5.32
CA ARG A 531 -1.78 14.38 6.30
C ARG A 531 -1.67 14.93 7.74
N TYR A 532 -1.37 16.22 7.87
CA TYR A 532 -1.22 16.94 9.13
C TYR A 532 -2.50 17.61 9.61
N GLU A 533 -3.55 17.63 8.77
CA GLU A 533 -4.78 18.35 9.08
C GLU A 533 -5.43 17.80 10.33
N THR A 534 -5.67 18.69 11.27
CA THR A 534 -6.44 18.43 12.48
C THR A 534 -7.30 19.64 12.80
N THR A 535 -8.19 19.51 13.77
CA THR A 535 -8.90 20.65 14.36
C THR A 535 -8.46 20.82 15.79
N LYS A 536 -8.71 21.99 16.39
CA LYS A 536 -8.53 22.20 17.83
C LYS A 536 -9.30 21.16 18.63
N LYS A 537 -10.54 20.88 18.22
CA LYS A 537 -11.38 19.87 18.87
C LYS A 537 -10.74 18.48 18.81
N GLU A 538 -10.33 18.05 17.62
CA GLU A 538 -9.70 16.73 17.45
C GLU A 538 -8.39 16.63 18.23
N THR A 539 -7.55 17.67 18.20
CA THR A 539 -6.30 17.72 18.98
C THR A 539 -6.57 17.58 20.48
N PHE A 540 -7.58 18.28 21.00
CA PHE A 540 -8.00 18.18 22.40
C PHE A 540 -8.58 16.81 22.74
N GLU A 541 -9.36 16.22 21.84
CA GLU A 541 -9.92 14.88 22.01
C GLU A 541 -8.83 13.80 21.98
N PHE A 542 -7.85 13.91 21.09
CA PHE A 542 -6.67 13.05 21.05
C PHE A 542 -5.94 13.06 22.40
N TRP A 543 -5.59 14.24 22.91
CA TRP A 543 -4.90 14.36 24.19
C TRP A 543 -5.74 13.87 25.37
N ARG A 544 -7.06 14.12 25.36
CA ARG A 544 -7.98 13.55 26.34
C ARG A 544 -7.93 12.02 26.32
N THR A 545 -7.98 11.41 25.14
CA THR A 545 -7.97 9.96 24.97
C THR A 545 -6.64 9.34 25.40
N ILE A 546 -5.51 9.86 24.89
CA ILE A 546 -4.16 9.39 25.24
C ILE A 546 -3.88 9.51 26.74
N ALA A 547 -4.27 10.64 27.36
CA ALA A 547 -4.09 10.84 28.80
C ALA A 547 -4.89 9.84 29.64
N LYS A 548 -6.15 9.56 29.29
CA LYS A 548 -6.97 8.55 30.00
C LYS A 548 -6.41 7.15 29.85
N HIS A 549 -5.96 6.80 28.65
CA HIS A 549 -5.50 5.46 28.32
C HIS A 549 -4.17 5.13 29.00
N TYR A 550 -3.23 6.08 29.03
CA TYR A 550 -1.88 5.86 29.58
C TYR A 550 -1.63 6.46 30.97
N LYS A 551 -2.66 6.91 31.70
CA LYS A 551 -2.54 7.58 33.02
C LYS A 551 -1.68 6.86 34.07
N ASP A 552 -1.63 5.52 34.02
CA ASP A 552 -0.90 4.68 34.97
C ASP A 552 0.27 3.93 34.32
N ASN A 553 0.66 4.31 33.10
CA ASN A 553 1.75 3.71 32.35
C ASN A 553 3.00 4.60 32.40
N ALA A 554 4.01 4.19 33.19
CA ALA A 554 5.27 4.92 33.34
C ALA A 554 6.17 4.88 32.09
N THR A 555 5.92 3.96 31.14
CA THR A 555 6.67 3.89 29.88
C THR A 555 6.37 5.08 28.98
N VAL A 556 5.12 5.57 28.96
CA VAL A 556 4.75 6.78 28.24
C VAL A 556 5.18 8.00 29.07
N ALA A 557 6.44 8.41 28.89
CA ALA A 557 7.05 9.46 29.68
C ALA A 557 6.66 10.86 29.22
N PHE A 558 6.34 11.03 27.94
CA PHE A 558 6.17 12.34 27.32
C PHE A 558 4.96 12.44 26.42
N TYR A 559 4.37 13.64 26.39
CA TYR A 559 3.28 14.04 25.50
C TYR A 559 3.74 15.28 24.72
N GLU A 560 4.21 15.08 23.50
CA GLU A 560 4.61 16.18 22.62
C GLU A 560 3.40 16.75 21.92
N LEU A 561 2.98 17.92 22.41
CA LEU A 561 1.63 18.43 22.22
C LEU A 561 1.29 18.71 20.76
N PHE A 562 2.30 19.11 19.99
CA PHE A 562 2.20 19.44 18.57
C PHE A 562 3.61 19.44 17.97
N ASN A 563 3.81 18.72 16.87
CA ASN A 563 5.13 18.51 16.26
C ASN A 563 5.81 19.81 15.81
N GLU A 564 5.26 20.52 14.83
CA GLU A 564 5.95 21.68 14.23
C GLU A 564 5.01 22.86 13.99
N PRO A 565 4.84 23.74 15.00
CA PRO A 565 4.01 24.92 14.82
C PRO A 565 4.70 25.95 13.92
N THR A 566 3.99 26.41 12.90
CA THR A 566 4.49 27.38 11.92
C THR A 566 3.35 28.16 11.28
N VAL A 567 3.61 29.41 10.93
CA VAL A 567 2.72 30.23 10.09
C VAL A 567 3.12 30.17 8.61
N TYR A 568 4.20 29.46 8.28
CA TYR A 568 4.80 29.36 6.94
C TYR A 568 4.89 30.69 6.21
N ASN A 569 5.70 31.61 6.74
CA ASN A 569 5.84 32.98 6.21
C ASN A 569 4.51 33.76 6.07
N GLY A 570 3.49 33.39 6.86
CA GLY A 570 2.16 34.00 6.86
C GLY A 570 1.12 33.28 6.00
N GLU A 571 1.52 32.27 5.21
CA GLU A 571 0.63 31.51 4.33
C GLU A 571 -0.38 30.65 5.11
N LEU A 572 -0.05 30.22 6.33
CA LEU A 572 -0.96 29.47 7.21
C LEU A 572 -1.69 30.40 8.21
N GLY A 573 -1.82 31.68 7.87
CA GLY A 573 -2.43 32.71 8.69
C GLY A 573 -1.57 33.10 9.90
N THR A 574 -2.12 33.93 10.78
CA THR A 574 -1.38 34.48 11.94
C THR A 574 -1.56 33.64 13.20
N CYS A 575 -0.51 33.48 13.99
CA CYS A 575 -0.57 32.98 15.37
C CYS A 575 0.54 33.66 16.18
N SER A 576 0.18 34.43 17.20
CA SER A 576 1.16 35.01 18.12
C SER A 576 1.61 33.98 19.17
N TRP A 577 2.74 34.23 19.82
CA TRP A 577 3.19 33.37 20.92
C TRP A 577 2.19 33.32 22.08
N ALA A 578 1.51 34.44 22.40
CA ALA A 578 0.49 34.45 23.44
C ALA A 578 -0.71 33.54 23.12
N GLU A 579 -1.11 33.48 21.85
CA GLU A 579 -2.18 32.60 21.37
C GLU A 579 -1.71 31.13 21.38
N TRP A 580 -0.49 30.86 20.91
CA TRP A 580 0.10 29.53 20.93
C TRP A 580 0.29 29.01 22.37
N LYS A 581 0.77 29.86 23.26
CA LYS A 581 0.86 29.61 24.71
C LYS A 581 -0.49 29.20 25.29
N THR A 582 -1.56 29.94 24.97
CA THR A 582 -2.92 29.63 25.42
C THR A 582 -3.37 28.24 24.96
N LEU A 583 -3.14 27.87 23.68
CA LEU A 583 -3.48 26.55 23.16
C LEU A 583 -2.71 25.43 23.89
N ASN A 584 -1.42 25.63 24.16
CA ASN A 584 -0.62 24.64 24.90
C ASN A 584 -1.06 24.49 26.35
N GLU A 585 -1.33 25.59 27.05
CA GLU A 585 -1.85 25.56 28.42
C GLU A 585 -3.20 24.84 28.51
N GLU A 586 -4.06 24.99 27.49
CA GLU A 586 -5.31 24.25 27.39
C GLU A 586 -5.08 22.74 27.17
N MET A 587 -4.22 22.36 26.23
CA MET A 587 -3.84 20.94 26.03
C MET A 587 -3.27 20.31 27.30
N ILE A 588 -2.38 21.03 28.00
CA ILE A 588 -1.81 20.59 29.28
C ILE A 588 -2.91 20.40 30.34
N THR A 589 -3.86 21.33 30.42
CA THR A 589 -4.99 21.26 31.35
C THR A 589 -5.86 20.04 31.06
N ILE A 590 -6.17 19.78 29.79
CA ILE A 590 -6.93 18.60 29.35
C ILE A 590 -6.21 17.30 29.75
N ILE A 591 -4.91 17.18 29.46
CA ILE A 591 -4.12 16.00 29.81
C ILE A 591 -4.21 15.72 31.31
N ARG A 592 -3.98 16.75 32.14
CA ARG A 592 -3.99 16.63 33.60
C ARG A 592 -5.36 16.29 34.16
N ALA A 593 -6.39 16.98 33.68
CA ALA A 593 -7.78 16.74 34.11
C ALA A 593 -8.23 15.30 33.82
N ASN A 594 -7.58 14.63 32.87
CA ASN A 594 -7.87 13.26 32.47
C ASN A 594 -6.87 12.23 33.03
N GLY A 595 -6.07 12.63 34.02
CA GLY A 595 -5.17 11.75 34.76
C GLY A 595 -3.82 11.49 34.09
N GLY A 596 -3.52 12.15 32.96
CA GLY A 596 -2.23 12.02 32.28
C GLY A 596 -1.08 12.45 33.19
N LYS A 597 -0.10 11.55 33.35
CA LYS A 597 1.08 11.75 34.23
C LYS A 597 2.39 11.94 33.46
N GLY A 598 2.38 11.77 32.14
CA GLY A 598 3.51 12.08 31.26
C GLY A 598 3.79 13.59 31.25
N ILE A 599 5.04 13.94 30.94
CA ILE A 599 5.54 15.31 30.88
C ILE A 599 5.13 15.93 29.55
N PRO A 600 4.32 17.01 29.53
CA PRO A 600 4.02 17.73 28.30
C PRO A 600 5.28 18.37 27.72
N LEU A 601 5.51 18.16 26.43
CA LEU A 601 6.59 18.78 25.66
C LEU A 601 6.01 19.88 24.77
N VAL A 602 6.56 21.09 24.88
CA VAL A 602 6.06 22.29 24.17
C VAL A 602 7.10 22.78 23.17
N ALA A 603 6.72 22.79 21.89
CA ALA A 603 7.51 23.37 20.80
C ALA A 603 7.20 24.86 20.59
N GLY A 604 8.17 25.60 20.06
CA GLY A 604 7.99 26.97 19.57
C GLY A 604 7.93 27.06 18.05
N PHE A 605 7.90 28.28 17.52
CA PHE A 605 7.68 28.50 16.08
C PHE A 605 8.90 28.13 15.22
N ASN A 606 8.80 28.42 13.92
CA ASN A 606 9.82 28.08 12.92
C ASN A 606 10.04 26.56 12.84
N TRP A 607 8.92 25.81 12.78
CA TRP A 607 8.90 24.35 12.77
C TRP A 607 9.67 23.79 13.97
N ALA A 608 9.18 24.13 15.17
CA ALA A 608 9.79 23.75 16.43
C ALA A 608 11.24 24.24 16.63
N TYR A 609 11.82 25.10 15.79
CA TYR A 609 13.20 25.55 16.00
C TYR A 609 13.34 26.62 17.09
N ASP A 610 12.50 27.64 17.05
CA ASP A 610 12.68 28.91 17.77
C ASP A 610 11.94 28.93 19.10
N LEU A 611 12.66 29.19 20.18
CA LEU A 611 12.16 29.24 21.56
C LEU A 611 12.38 30.61 22.23
N THR A 612 12.80 31.64 21.49
CA THR A 612 13.17 32.97 22.03
C THR A 612 12.08 33.60 22.90
N GLU A 613 10.81 33.41 22.53
CA GLU A 613 9.65 33.94 23.25
C GLU A 613 9.53 33.43 24.71
N ILE A 614 10.12 32.28 25.03
CA ILE A 614 10.10 31.69 26.39
C ILE A 614 10.90 32.52 27.39
N ALA A 615 11.88 33.31 26.92
CA ALA A 615 12.68 34.18 27.79
C ALA A 615 11.78 35.15 28.59
N ASN A 616 10.74 35.67 27.94
CA ASN A 616 9.87 36.70 28.51
C ASN A 616 8.48 36.19 28.85
N ASN A 617 7.98 35.18 28.13
CA ASN A 617 6.60 34.70 28.28
C ASN A 617 6.51 33.16 28.29
N PRO A 618 7.11 32.47 29.28
CA PRO A 618 7.05 31.01 29.35
C PRO A 618 5.62 30.49 29.57
N ILE A 619 5.40 29.23 29.23
CA ILE A 619 4.18 28.47 29.55
C ILE A 619 3.98 28.45 31.07
N ASN A 620 2.78 28.79 31.53
CA ASN A 620 2.39 28.84 32.94
C ASN A 620 1.93 27.46 33.44
N ALA A 621 2.82 26.47 33.35
CA ALA A 621 2.59 25.13 33.87
C ALA A 621 3.89 24.55 34.46
N THR A 622 3.78 23.90 35.62
CA THR A 622 4.89 23.14 36.21
C THR A 622 5.04 21.78 35.54
N GLY A 623 6.17 21.08 35.70
CA GLY A 623 6.26 19.69 35.23
C GLY A 623 6.18 19.50 33.71
N ILE A 624 6.60 20.50 32.93
CA ILE A 624 6.70 20.46 31.47
C ILE A 624 8.16 20.52 31.03
N ALA A 625 8.41 20.28 29.75
CA ALA A 625 9.69 20.58 29.11
C ALA A 625 9.47 21.22 27.74
N TYR A 626 10.52 21.84 27.20
CA TYR A 626 10.48 22.46 25.88
C TYR A 626 11.21 21.63 24.82
N VAL A 627 10.87 21.88 23.56
CA VAL A 627 11.35 21.15 22.38
C VAL A 627 12.04 22.08 21.40
N SER A 628 13.14 21.62 20.79
CA SER A 628 13.65 22.24 19.57
C SER A 628 14.00 21.23 18.47
N HIS A 629 13.81 21.58 17.19
CA HIS A 629 14.22 20.81 15.99
C HIS A 629 15.39 21.49 15.23
N PRO A 630 16.64 21.42 15.73
CA PRO A 630 17.74 22.24 15.23
C PRO A 630 18.48 21.66 14.02
N TYR A 631 17.78 21.36 12.93
CA TYR A 631 18.41 20.85 11.70
C TYR A 631 19.51 21.77 11.12
N PRO A 632 20.52 21.22 10.42
CA PRO A 632 21.77 21.92 10.09
C PRO A 632 21.60 23.27 9.39
N MET A 633 20.63 23.39 8.47
CA MET A 633 20.45 24.60 7.65
C MET A 633 19.46 25.60 8.25
N LYS A 634 18.97 25.40 9.49
CA LYS A 634 18.18 26.41 10.22
C LYS A 634 19.00 27.64 10.61
N ARG A 635 20.31 27.44 10.78
CA ARG A 635 21.33 28.49 11.00
C ARG A 635 22.64 28.08 10.34
N GLU A 636 23.38 29.05 9.84
CA GLU A 636 24.76 28.86 9.37
C GLU A 636 25.75 28.75 10.56
N LYS A 637 26.92 28.16 10.31
CA LYS A 637 28.04 28.08 11.28
C LYS A 637 28.54 29.49 11.71
N PRO A 638 29.16 29.64 12.90
CA PRO A 638 29.19 28.66 14.00
C PRO A 638 27.78 28.51 14.60
N TRP A 639 27.40 27.28 14.95
CA TRP A 639 26.02 26.98 15.34
C TRP A 639 25.77 27.23 16.82
N GLU A 640 26.71 26.90 17.68
CA GLU A 640 26.52 26.79 19.14
C GLU A 640 26.09 28.10 19.80
N GLU A 641 26.64 29.23 19.34
CA GLU A 641 26.24 30.56 19.82
C GLU A 641 24.80 30.89 19.39
N LYS A 642 24.44 30.55 18.15
CA LYS A 642 23.10 30.80 17.60
C LYS A 642 22.06 29.90 18.25
N TRP A 643 22.36 28.62 18.44
CA TRP A 643 21.55 27.71 19.23
C TRP A 643 21.34 28.24 20.64
N THR A 644 22.38 28.76 21.30
CA THR A 644 22.25 29.34 22.64
C THR A 644 21.27 30.52 22.66
N GLN A 645 21.32 31.39 21.65
CA GLN A 645 20.41 32.53 21.51
C GLN A 645 18.98 32.12 21.16
N ASP A 646 18.82 31.19 20.22
CA ASP A 646 17.52 30.79 19.66
C ASP A 646 16.73 29.88 20.63
N TRP A 647 17.40 28.97 21.34
CA TRP A 647 16.72 27.97 22.18
C TRP A 647 17.52 27.39 23.35
N GLY A 648 18.85 27.39 23.31
CA GLY A 648 19.71 26.74 24.30
C GLY A 648 19.67 27.40 25.68
N PHE A 649 19.40 28.71 25.75
CA PHE A 649 19.20 29.43 27.01
C PHE A 649 18.04 28.85 27.84
N VAL A 650 17.05 28.20 27.20
CA VAL A 650 15.90 27.59 27.91
C VAL A 650 16.36 26.54 28.91
N LYS A 651 17.46 25.83 28.62
CA LYS A 651 18.03 24.80 29.50
C LYS A 651 18.52 25.34 30.84
N GLU A 652 18.75 26.65 30.96
CA GLU A 652 19.17 27.27 32.23
C GLU A 652 18.07 27.19 33.29
N LYS A 653 16.79 27.19 32.87
CA LYS A 653 15.63 27.23 33.77
C LYS A 653 14.69 26.04 33.64
N TYR A 654 14.56 25.45 32.46
CA TYR A 654 13.61 24.37 32.18
C TYR A 654 14.31 23.15 31.56
N PRO A 655 13.76 21.94 31.68
CA PRO A 655 14.24 20.82 30.90
C PRO A 655 14.00 21.09 29.41
N LEU A 656 14.96 20.66 28.59
CA LEU A 656 14.94 20.80 27.14
C LEU A 656 15.30 19.45 26.53
N ILE A 657 14.57 19.08 25.48
CA ILE A 657 14.81 17.88 24.68
C ILE A 657 14.70 18.25 23.20
N LEU A 658 15.64 17.76 22.39
CA LEU A 658 15.56 17.87 20.94
C LEU A 658 14.88 16.60 20.40
N THR A 659 13.61 16.70 20.03
CA THR A 659 12.84 15.52 19.60
C THR A 659 13.08 15.15 18.15
N GLU A 660 13.70 16.05 17.38
CA GLU A 660 14.20 15.77 16.03
C GLU A 660 15.57 16.44 15.82
N ILE A 661 16.60 15.61 15.61
CA ILE A 661 17.89 15.99 15.05
C ILE A 661 18.28 15.02 13.94
N GLY A 662 19.12 15.45 13.01
CA GLY A 662 19.63 14.57 11.96
C GLY A 662 20.38 15.36 10.90
N PHE A 663 21.13 14.64 10.07
CA PHE A 663 21.71 15.19 8.85
C PHE A 663 21.85 14.10 7.80
N CYS A 664 21.84 14.46 6.53
CA CYS A 664 22.23 13.59 5.42
C CYS A 664 23.14 14.34 4.44
N GLY A 665 23.85 13.59 3.60
CA GLY A 665 24.58 14.16 2.47
C GLY A 665 23.64 14.74 1.42
N PRO A 666 24.12 15.66 0.56
CA PRO A 666 23.31 16.26 -0.51
C PRO A 666 22.83 15.24 -1.54
N GLU A 667 23.56 14.13 -1.71
CA GLU A 667 23.24 13.06 -2.66
C GLU A 667 22.48 11.89 -2.02
N ASP A 668 22.21 11.93 -0.71
CA ASP A 668 21.46 10.87 -0.05
C ASP A 668 19.99 10.90 -0.49
N PRO A 669 19.31 9.75 -0.66
CA PRO A 669 17.89 9.72 -1.02
C PRO A 669 17.02 10.57 -0.10
N GLY A 670 16.22 11.46 -0.70
CA GLY A 670 15.33 12.37 0.02
C GLY A 670 16.02 13.57 0.67
N ALA A 671 17.30 13.82 0.40
CA ALA A 671 18.00 15.01 0.87
C ALA A 671 17.28 16.31 0.46
N HIS A 672 17.03 17.19 1.43
CA HIS A 672 16.37 18.47 1.23
C HIS A 672 16.77 19.46 2.32
N ILE A 673 16.46 20.75 2.13
CA ILE A 673 16.61 21.75 3.18
C ILE A 673 15.53 21.49 4.25
N PRO A 674 15.85 21.37 5.55
CA PRO A 674 17.09 21.84 6.19
C PRO A 674 18.10 20.74 6.62
N VAL A 675 17.96 19.50 6.14
CA VAL A 675 18.66 18.34 6.69
C VAL A 675 20.05 18.07 6.09
N ILE A 676 20.43 18.79 5.04
CA ILE A 676 21.70 18.55 4.33
C ILE A 676 22.89 19.07 5.15
N SER A 677 23.83 18.18 5.49
CA SER A 677 25.12 18.49 6.14
C SER A 677 26.07 17.28 6.13
N ASP A 678 27.15 17.38 6.91
CA ASP A 678 28.09 16.32 7.21
C ASP A 678 28.21 16.10 8.74
N GLU A 679 29.11 15.19 9.12
CA GLU A 679 29.42 14.79 10.48
C GLU A 679 29.82 15.96 11.38
N SER A 680 30.30 17.10 10.83
CA SER A 680 30.64 18.27 11.65
C SER A 680 29.42 18.87 12.34
N TYR A 681 28.23 18.75 11.74
CA TYR A 681 26.98 19.10 12.42
C TYR A 681 26.66 18.11 13.54
N GLY A 682 26.79 16.81 13.25
CA GLY A 682 26.59 15.75 14.25
C GLY A 682 27.46 15.96 15.48
N ASP A 683 28.75 16.26 15.28
CA ASP A 683 29.71 16.53 16.35
C ASP A 683 29.35 17.77 17.14
N ALA A 684 28.97 18.86 16.47
CA ALA A 684 28.56 20.09 17.12
C ALA A 684 27.31 19.89 17.98
N ILE A 685 26.23 19.30 17.43
CA ILE A 685 24.95 19.19 18.11
C ILE A 685 25.01 18.20 19.28
N THR A 686 25.66 17.05 19.11
CA THR A 686 25.77 16.04 20.18
C THR A 686 26.65 16.56 21.32
N LYS A 687 27.79 17.20 21.02
CA LYS A 687 28.66 17.82 22.01
C LYS A 687 27.97 18.96 22.76
N TYR A 688 27.24 19.83 22.04
CA TYR A 688 26.48 20.91 22.66
C TYR A 688 25.44 20.36 23.64
N CYS A 689 24.74 19.30 23.25
CA CYS A 689 23.76 18.64 24.10
C CYS A 689 24.40 18.00 25.34
N ASP A 690 25.52 17.30 25.18
CA ASP A 690 26.23 16.64 26.28
C ASP A 690 26.76 17.65 27.30
N GLN A 691 27.27 18.80 26.85
CA GLN A 691 27.76 19.86 27.74
C GLN A 691 26.66 20.51 28.59
N LYS A 692 25.41 20.44 28.14
CA LYS A 692 24.27 21.10 28.79
C LYS A 692 23.24 20.13 29.36
N ASP A 693 23.51 18.82 29.34
CA ASP A 693 22.55 17.78 29.75
C ASP A 693 21.23 17.84 28.98
N ILE A 694 21.28 18.17 27.68
CA ILE A 694 20.10 18.23 26.82
C ILE A 694 19.84 16.82 26.26
N SER A 695 18.58 16.38 26.33
CA SER A 695 18.14 15.11 25.76
C SER A 695 17.95 15.24 24.24
N TRP A 696 18.15 14.17 23.47
CA TRP A 696 17.89 14.21 22.02
C TRP A 696 17.39 12.89 21.43
N VAL A 697 16.67 12.99 20.33
CA VAL A 697 16.08 11.90 19.55
C VAL A 697 16.38 12.13 18.07
N VAL A 698 16.92 11.12 17.40
CA VAL A 698 17.35 11.23 16.00
C VAL A 698 16.19 10.90 15.07
N TRP A 699 15.99 11.74 14.05
CA TRP A 699 15.10 11.50 12.93
C TRP A 699 15.90 10.86 11.78
N VAL A 700 15.49 9.79 11.11
CA VAL A 700 14.41 8.84 11.46
C VAL A 700 14.85 7.39 11.25
N PHE A 701 14.35 6.49 12.09
CA PHE A 701 14.61 5.06 12.02
C PHE A 701 13.67 4.39 11.00
N ASP A 702 13.77 4.83 9.75
CA ASP A 702 13.00 4.37 8.59
C ASP A 702 13.85 4.55 7.33
N PRO A 703 13.92 3.58 6.41
CA PRO A 703 14.80 3.69 5.25
C PRO A 703 14.24 4.58 4.13
N MET A 704 12.96 4.96 4.21
CA MET A 704 12.29 5.70 3.13
C MET A 704 12.20 7.20 3.39
N TRP A 705 12.52 7.68 4.60
CA TRP A 705 12.34 9.07 5.00
C TRP A 705 13.69 9.68 5.37
N ALA A 706 13.98 10.86 4.83
CA ALA A 706 15.24 11.52 5.08
C ALA A 706 15.22 12.36 6.37
N PRO A 707 16.36 12.48 7.09
CA PRO A 707 17.59 11.68 6.96
C PRO A 707 17.42 10.22 7.44
N ALA A 708 17.54 9.26 6.51
CA ALA A 708 17.32 7.85 6.77
C ALA A 708 18.53 7.21 7.46
N LEU A 709 18.37 6.70 8.68
CA LEU A 709 19.48 6.14 9.44
C LEU A 709 20.02 4.82 8.86
N TYR A 710 19.28 4.16 7.98
CA TYR A 710 19.68 2.90 7.34
C TYR A 710 19.05 2.79 5.95
N THR A 711 19.63 1.97 5.07
CA THR A 711 19.23 1.87 3.65
C THR A 711 18.15 0.83 3.38
N ASP A 712 17.96 -0.14 4.27
CA ASP A 712 17.06 -1.28 4.08
C ASP A 712 16.50 -1.82 5.41
N TRP A 713 15.48 -2.68 5.34
CA TRP A 713 14.90 -3.30 6.54
C TRP A 713 15.77 -4.40 7.19
N ASN A 714 17.00 -4.60 6.70
CA ASN A 714 18.06 -5.33 7.42
C ASN A 714 18.91 -4.39 8.29
N TYR A 715 18.54 -3.10 8.35
CA TYR A 715 19.16 -2.06 9.16
C TYR A 715 20.62 -1.78 8.80
N THR A 716 20.97 -1.92 7.52
CA THR A 716 22.26 -1.52 6.97
C THR A 716 22.46 -0.01 7.16
N PRO A 717 23.36 0.46 8.04
CA PRO A 717 23.42 1.88 8.39
C PRO A 717 23.90 2.76 7.22
N THR A 718 23.27 3.92 7.04
CA THR A 718 23.80 4.99 6.17
C THR A 718 25.04 5.64 6.79
N ARG A 719 25.71 6.55 6.06
CA ARG A 719 26.84 7.33 6.58
C ARG A 719 26.52 8.01 7.92
N HIS A 720 25.42 8.75 7.96
CA HIS A 720 24.95 9.42 9.17
C HIS A 720 24.30 8.44 10.17
N GLY A 721 23.76 7.32 9.69
CA GLY A 721 23.35 6.18 10.53
C GLY A 721 24.49 5.59 11.37
N VAL A 722 25.65 5.35 10.76
CA VAL A 722 26.87 4.90 11.46
C VAL A 722 27.25 5.90 12.55
N TYR A 723 27.21 7.19 12.24
CA TYR A 723 27.49 8.26 13.19
C TYR A 723 26.56 8.20 14.41
N PHE A 724 25.24 8.24 14.20
CA PHE A 724 24.28 8.26 15.30
C PHE A 724 24.21 6.95 16.07
N LYS A 725 24.41 5.80 15.41
CA LYS A 725 24.55 4.50 16.09
C LYS A 725 25.73 4.51 17.06
N LYS A 726 26.85 5.11 16.66
CA LYS A 726 28.00 5.31 17.55
C LYS A 726 27.65 6.28 18.68
N ALA A 727 27.11 7.46 18.37
CA ALA A 727 26.77 8.48 19.36
C ALA A 727 25.77 7.99 20.43
N LEU A 728 24.78 7.17 20.07
CA LEU A 728 23.83 6.56 20.99
C LEU A 728 24.47 5.53 21.94
N ASN A 729 25.54 4.86 21.50
CA ASN A 729 26.28 3.84 22.26
C ASN A 729 27.43 4.42 23.10
N ASP A 730 28.05 5.52 22.66
CA ASP A 730 29.21 6.17 23.29
C ASP A 730 28.90 6.91 24.61
N ARG A 731 27.85 6.48 25.33
CA ARG A 731 27.39 7.08 26.59
C ARG A 731 28.53 7.19 27.61
N LYS A 732 29.18 8.35 27.66
CA LYS A 732 30.00 8.78 28.81
C LYS A 732 29.05 9.03 29.98
N GLY A 733 28.79 7.97 30.75
CA GLY A 733 27.94 7.99 31.95
C GLY A 733 26.93 6.85 31.95
N LYS A 734 27.36 5.68 32.45
CA LYS A 734 26.45 4.75 33.13
C LYS A 734 26.11 5.29 34.50
#